data_AF-A0A519J372-F1
#
_entry.id   AF-A0A519J372-F1
#
_cell.length_a   1.000
_cell.length_b   1.000
_cell.length_c   1.000
_cell.angle_alpha   90.00
_cell.angle_beta   90.00
_cell.angle_gamma   90.00
#
_symmetry.space_group_name_H-M   'P 1'
#
loop_
_entity.id
_entity.type
_entity.pdbx_description
1 polymer ?
#
loop_
_entity_poly.entity_id
_entity_poly.type
_entity_poly.pdbx_seq_one_letter_code
_entity_poly.pdbx_strand_id
1 'polypeptide(L)'
;MTETTLTAEQDSARVPVVPLLFAVAIFTSASLVFLVQPMVTKLVLPMLGGSPSVWNTSMVFFQTALLAGYAYAHGLQRVKSLRVQVGIHLALLLAAALFLPLTVNGLLGDPDPAAPVAWLLATLALSVGAPFAVLSATAPLLQAWYARVRAGKPDGKNPYVLYAASNLGSFLALLAYPVAIEPLMTLSGQRITWSIGYALFVVMVAALAFVVAARREQVVEAPPLSRSAPISWKNKIILVLLAAAPSSLMLGVTAHLSTDVASAPFLWVIPLALYLLTFVIAFQTKPAIPLWVTLTIQGALAAACISLVAFQTGEWLLLFGMHLATFFFTALMCHQLLAARRPAPDRLTEFYLLMSLGGVVGGAFNALIAPVIFNMVWEYPLILVLVGLARPWGGDRYGYKELALLGLVAVVAIAPPVALEIVRYNSELRASFGDTAMVQIAQVVLGLAAICAFLLRDRALLFTVALGLMSLSAHYIARGYDWKLSERSFFGVMRVADTPEPRLGGAVHVLMHGTTLHGAQARAPEHACMPTLYYAPATPIGQAAQRIQARGPSAVIGVVGQGSGAMAAYKRAGDTLTFFEIDPMVDRLSRDPQWFTYISNCAVGPVKTVLGDARLTLEKEPSGTYDLLVVDAFSSDAVPTHLLTEEALKGYLRVVKPDGVVLLHLSNRNLEITLPAVAAARALGASDQHQVYIKRKDAPEMAEASTEALAISPTEAGLADFRADGRWRTLAPTEVKPWTDDYVNLFGSMVRHMQ
;
A
#
# COMPACT_ATOMS: atom_id res chain seq x y z
N MET A 1 -5.44 33.90 59.04
CA MET A 1 -5.53 33.60 57.59
C MET A 1 -4.72 34.68 56.89
N THR A 2 -3.48 34.37 56.55
CA THR A 2 -2.48 35.29 56.00
C THR A 2 -2.62 35.41 54.48
N GLU A 3 -2.32 36.59 53.93
CA GLU A 3 -2.40 36.96 52.50
C GLU A 3 -1.73 35.98 51.52
N THR A 4 -0.88 35.07 52.01
CA THR A 4 -0.21 34.01 51.26
C THR A 4 -1.15 33.00 50.59
N THR A 5 -2.38 32.84 51.08
CA THR A 5 -3.37 31.92 50.47
C THR A 5 -4.14 32.52 49.29
N LEU A 6 -4.18 33.85 49.13
CA LEU A 6 -4.94 34.50 48.06
C LEU A 6 -4.16 34.59 46.74
N THR A 7 -2.83 34.56 46.77
CA THR A 7 -1.99 34.55 45.56
C THR A 7 -1.87 33.16 44.94
N ALA A 8 -2.11 32.08 45.70
CA ALA A 8 -2.00 30.71 45.21
C ALA A 8 -3.22 30.27 44.37
N GLU A 9 -4.41 30.81 44.64
CA GLU A 9 -5.62 30.47 43.87
C GLU A 9 -5.69 31.19 42.52
N GLN A 10 -5.10 32.39 42.38
CA GLN A 10 -5.17 33.17 41.14
C GLN A 10 -4.26 32.67 40.00
N ASP A 11 -3.23 31.86 40.27
CA ASP A 11 -2.32 31.33 39.24
C ASP A 11 -2.80 30.00 38.62
N SER A 12 -3.91 29.44 39.14
CA SER A 12 -4.47 28.15 38.72
C SER A 12 -5.37 28.21 37.47
N ALA A 13 -5.79 29.41 37.05
CA ALA A 13 -6.79 29.60 35.99
C ALA A 13 -6.21 30.01 34.62
N ARG A 14 -4.90 30.27 34.50
CA ARG A 14 -4.27 30.62 33.22
C ARG A 14 -3.58 29.38 32.64
N VAL A 15 -4.12 28.84 31.55
CA VAL A 15 -3.40 27.84 30.74
C VAL A 15 -2.00 28.41 30.44
N PRO A 16 -0.92 27.73 30.83
CA PRO A 16 0.41 28.27 30.64
C PRO A 16 0.69 28.35 29.14
N VAL A 17 0.82 29.57 28.63
CA VAL A 17 0.97 29.88 27.19
C VAL A 17 2.14 29.13 26.53
N VAL A 18 3.22 28.89 27.28
CA VAL A 18 4.44 28.24 26.75
C VAL A 18 4.21 26.77 26.37
N PRO A 19 3.72 25.87 27.25
CA PRO A 19 3.32 24.52 26.88
C PRO A 19 2.38 24.43 25.67
N LEU A 20 1.38 25.33 25.59
CA LEU A 20 0.45 25.35 24.46
C LEU A 20 1.16 25.66 23.14
N LEU A 21 2.04 26.67 23.11
CA LEU A 21 2.80 27.03 21.90
C LEU A 21 3.70 25.88 21.41
N PHE A 22 4.38 25.19 22.33
CA PHE A 22 5.18 24.01 21.99
C PHE A 22 4.31 22.87 21.43
N ALA A 23 3.18 22.59 22.07
CA ALA A 23 2.26 21.54 21.63
C ALA A 23 1.68 21.83 20.24
N VAL A 24 1.23 23.07 19.99
CA VAL A 24 0.71 23.50 18.69
C VAL A 24 1.80 23.43 17.61
N ALA A 25 3.02 23.90 17.91
CA ALA A 25 4.12 23.83 16.94
C ALA A 25 4.50 22.39 16.57
N ILE A 26 4.58 21.50 17.55
CA ILE A 26 4.83 20.06 17.32
C ILE A 26 3.69 19.46 16.51
N PHE A 27 2.43 19.75 16.88
CA PHE A 27 1.24 19.25 16.18
C PHE A 27 1.23 19.69 14.72
N THR A 28 1.40 20.98 14.43
CA THR A 28 1.39 21.51 13.06
C THR A 28 2.53 20.94 12.23
N SER A 29 3.75 20.86 12.77
CA SER A 29 4.87 20.24 12.06
C SER A 29 4.58 18.78 11.72
N ALA A 30 4.01 18.03 12.66
CA ALA A 30 3.66 16.63 12.47
C ALA A 30 2.54 16.46 11.43
N SER A 31 1.52 17.33 11.45
CA SER A 31 0.48 17.34 10.42
C SER A 31 1.06 17.61 9.03
N LEU A 32 1.94 18.60 8.87
CA LEU A 32 2.59 18.88 7.58
C LEU A 32 3.41 17.70 7.06
N VAL A 33 4.17 17.03 7.93
CA VAL A 33 4.98 15.84 7.61
C VAL A 33 4.12 14.66 7.14
N PHE A 34 2.88 14.54 7.61
CA PHE A 34 2.00 13.43 7.22
C PHE A 34 1.00 13.76 6.11
N LEU A 35 0.70 15.05 5.87
CA LEU A 35 -0.06 15.49 4.68
C LEU A 35 0.78 15.42 3.40
N VAL A 36 2.09 15.65 3.49
CA VAL A 36 2.95 15.67 2.30
C VAL A 36 3.17 14.29 1.70
N GLN A 37 3.21 13.23 2.51
CA GLN A 37 3.47 11.87 2.06
C GLN A 37 2.47 11.41 0.98
N PRO A 38 1.15 11.42 1.25
CA PRO A 38 0.17 10.96 0.27
C PRO A 38 0.05 11.89 -0.95
N MET A 39 0.27 13.19 -0.76
CA MET A 39 0.30 14.17 -1.83
C MET A 39 1.45 13.91 -2.80
N VAL A 40 2.67 13.68 -2.29
CA VAL A 40 3.84 13.44 -3.13
C VAL A 40 3.76 12.08 -3.80
N THR A 41 3.33 11.02 -3.11
CA THR A 41 3.16 9.71 -3.74
C THR A 41 2.21 9.81 -4.94
N LYS A 42 1.10 10.55 -4.82
CA LYS A 42 0.20 10.79 -5.94
C LYS A 42 0.82 11.51 -7.13
N LEU A 43 1.71 12.46 -6.89
CA LEU A 43 2.42 13.15 -7.96
C LEU A 43 3.35 12.20 -8.75
N VAL A 44 3.81 11.11 -8.14
CA VAL A 44 4.71 10.14 -8.79
C VAL A 44 3.98 8.95 -9.41
N LEU A 45 2.75 8.63 -8.95
CA LEU A 45 1.95 7.50 -9.47
C LEU A 45 1.83 7.44 -11.00
N PRO A 46 1.62 8.55 -11.73
CA PRO A 46 1.51 8.49 -13.19
C PRO A 46 2.76 7.98 -13.92
N MET A 47 3.91 7.93 -13.25
CA MET A 47 5.19 7.52 -13.86
C MET A 47 5.55 6.04 -13.58
N LEU A 48 4.98 5.45 -12.53
CA LEU A 48 5.35 4.12 -12.02
C LEU A 48 4.17 3.17 -11.88
N GLY A 49 2.98 3.57 -12.32
CA GLY A 49 1.76 2.79 -12.15
C GLY A 49 1.18 2.85 -10.72
N GLY A 50 0.15 2.03 -10.49
CA GLY A 50 -0.62 1.98 -9.24
C GLY A 50 -0.17 0.94 -8.22
N SER A 51 1.05 0.38 -8.32
CA SER A 51 1.42 -0.79 -7.52
C SER A 51 1.66 -0.48 -6.04
N PRO A 52 1.39 -1.43 -5.11
CA PRO A 52 1.71 -1.27 -3.68
C PRO A 52 3.20 -1.01 -3.40
N SER A 53 4.09 -1.45 -4.30
CA SER A 53 5.54 -1.26 -4.17
C SER A 53 5.97 0.19 -4.31
N VAL A 54 5.26 1.01 -5.10
CA VAL A 54 5.51 2.47 -5.20
C VAL A 54 5.32 3.11 -3.83
N TRP A 55 4.23 2.76 -3.14
CA TRP A 55 3.99 3.22 -1.77
C TRP A 55 5.04 2.72 -0.79
N ASN A 56 5.33 1.41 -0.77
CA ASN A 56 6.30 0.84 0.16
C ASN A 56 7.71 1.45 -0.02
N THR A 57 8.13 1.70 -1.25
CA THR A 57 9.40 2.37 -1.56
C THR A 57 9.38 3.83 -1.12
N SER A 58 8.27 4.54 -1.35
CA SER A 58 8.08 5.92 -0.87
C SER A 58 8.14 5.99 0.66
N MET A 59 7.59 4.99 1.36
CA MET A 59 7.69 4.89 2.82
C MET A 59 9.12 4.69 3.30
N VAL A 60 9.94 3.90 2.62
CA VAL A 60 11.37 3.80 2.95
C VAL A 60 12.06 5.16 2.81
N PHE A 61 11.75 5.91 1.75
CA PHE A 61 12.26 7.27 1.61
C PHE A 61 11.83 8.15 2.79
N PHE A 62 10.54 8.22 3.12
CA PHE A 62 10.05 9.06 4.21
C PHE A 62 10.62 8.65 5.57
N GLN A 63 10.77 7.34 5.83
CA GLN A 63 11.42 6.84 7.04
C GLN A 63 12.90 7.23 7.09
N THR A 64 13.63 7.13 5.98
CA THR A 64 15.04 7.53 5.88
C THR A 64 15.20 9.05 6.03
N ALA A 65 14.33 9.85 5.42
CA ALA A 65 14.35 11.30 5.55
C ALA A 65 14.00 11.74 6.99
N LEU A 66 13.08 11.03 7.67
CA LEU A 66 12.79 11.22 9.08
C LEU A 66 14.00 10.85 9.96
N LEU A 67 14.66 9.73 9.67
CA LEU A 67 15.91 9.32 10.32
C LEU A 67 17.00 10.39 10.16
N ALA A 68 17.16 10.95 8.96
CA ALA A 68 18.10 12.03 8.69
C ALA A 68 17.76 13.29 9.50
N GLY A 69 16.48 13.68 9.55
CA GLY A 69 16.00 14.77 10.39
C GLY A 69 16.28 14.56 11.88
N TYR A 70 16.07 13.33 12.38
CA TYR A 70 16.36 12.97 13.77
C TYR A 70 17.86 12.92 14.06
N ALA A 71 18.69 12.47 13.11
CA ALA A 71 20.14 12.51 13.20
C ALA A 71 20.66 13.94 13.27
N TYR A 72 20.13 14.83 12.43
CA TYR A 72 20.39 16.27 12.50
C TYR A 72 19.97 16.85 13.85
N ALA A 73 18.76 16.55 14.33
CA ALA A 73 18.28 17.01 15.63
C ALA A 73 19.21 16.54 16.77
N HIS A 74 19.62 15.27 16.75
CA HIS A 74 20.55 14.69 17.72
C HIS A 74 21.94 15.36 17.67
N GLY A 75 22.45 15.63 16.47
CA GLY A 75 23.70 16.37 16.27
C GLY A 75 23.63 17.80 16.80
N LEU A 76 22.54 18.52 16.50
CA LEU A 76 22.32 19.90 16.93
C LEU A 76 22.22 20.04 18.44
N GLN A 77 21.71 19.03 19.15
CA GLN A 77 21.65 19.03 20.61
C GLN A 77 23.03 19.12 21.29
N ARG A 78 24.13 18.79 20.59
CA ARG A 78 25.51 18.94 21.08
C ARG A 78 25.93 20.40 21.21
N VAL A 79 25.28 21.32 20.49
CA VAL A 79 25.50 22.76 20.62
C VAL A 79 24.90 23.23 21.95
N LYS A 80 25.71 23.85 22.82
CA LYS A 80 25.23 24.27 24.16
C LYS A 80 24.20 25.40 24.11
N SER A 81 24.43 26.38 23.24
CA SER A 81 23.59 27.57 23.13
C SER A 81 22.27 27.27 22.43
N LEU A 82 21.16 27.43 23.14
CA LEU A 82 19.81 27.30 22.58
C LEU A 82 19.56 28.29 21.43
N ARG A 83 20.06 29.52 21.53
CA ARG A 83 19.91 30.55 20.48
C ARG A 83 20.54 30.11 19.16
N VAL A 84 21.74 29.52 19.24
CA VAL A 84 22.43 28.99 18.06
C VAL A 84 21.67 27.79 17.48
N GLN A 85 21.13 26.90 18.32
CA GLN A 85 20.30 25.80 17.84
C GLN A 85 19.07 26.30 17.06
N VAL A 86 18.34 27.26 17.63
CA VAL A 86 17.17 27.87 16.97
C VAL A 86 17.59 28.55 15.67
N GLY A 87 18.66 29.35 15.68
CA GLY A 87 19.14 30.05 14.48
C GLY A 87 19.50 29.11 13.34
N ILE A 88 20.23 28.03 13.63
CA ILE A 88 20.57 26.99 12.64
C ILE A 88 19.29 26.35 12.09
N HIS A 89 18.33 26.02 12.96
CA HIS A 89 17.10 25.36 12.52
C HIS A 89 16.22 26.28 11.67
N LEU A 90 16.07 27.56 12.04
CA LEU A 90 15.36 28.55 11.24
C LEU A 90 16.03 28.78 9.88
N ALA A 91 17.37 28.87 9.84
CA ALA A 91 18.10 29.00 8.58
C ALA A 91 17.87 27.79 7.65
N LEU A 92 17.86 26.57 8.21
CA LEU A 92 17.56 25.36 7.45
C LEU A 92 16.10 25.28 6.99
N LEU A 93 15.15 25.76 7.80
CA LEU A 93 13.75 25.88 7.37
C LEU A 93 13.60 26.87 6.20
N LEU A 94 14.27 28.02 6.26
CA LEU A 94 14.27 28.98 5.16
C LEU A 94 14.96 28.44 3.90
N ALA A 95 16.07 27.71 4.05
CA ALA A 95 16.74 27.05 2.93
C ALA A 95 15.85 25.95 2.31
N ALA A 96 15.15 25.18 3.13
CA ALA A 96 14.22 24.17 2.66
C ALA A 96 12.97 24.77 1.98
N ALA A 97 12.59 26.01 2.31
CA ALA A 97 11.52 26.74 1.63
C ALA A 97 11.82 27.04 0.16
N LEU A 98 13.10 26.98 -0.27
CA LEU A 98 13.50 27.14 -1.68
C LEU A 98 12.97 26.02 -2.59
N PHE A 99 12.53 24.91 -2.01
CA PHE A 99 11.93 23.77 -2.73
C PHE A 99 10.41 23.90 -2.87
N LEU A 100 9.82 25.04 -2.48
CA LEU A 100 8.37 25.28 -2.54
C LEU A 100 7.98 26.13 -3.77
N PRO A 101 6.82 25.84 -4.39
CA PRO A 101 5.90 24.74 -4.09
C PRO A 101 6.48 23.38 -4.50
N LEU A 102 6.12 22.33 -3.73
CA LEU A 102 6.63 20.98 -3.95
C LEU A 102 6.25 20.47 -5.35
N THR A 103 7.23 20.03 -6.13
CA THR A 103 7.04 19.47 -7.47
C THR A 103 7.90 18.23 -7.63
N VAL A 104 7.42 17.26 -8.41
CA VAL A 104 8.24 16.13 -8.85
C VAL A 104 9.02 16.62 -10.07
N ASN A 105 10.33 16.79 -9.92
CA ASN A 105 11.16 17.27 -11.03
C ASN A 105 11.47 16.13 -12.02
N GLY A 106 11.44 16.43 -13.32
CA GLY A 106 11.77 15.48 -14.39
C GLY A 106 13.26 15.35 -14.68
N LEU A 107 14.14 15.76 -13.75
CA LEU A 107 15.59 15.84 -13.98
C LEU A 107 16.24 14.49 -14.29
N LEU A 108 15.63 13.39 -13.81
CA LEU A 108 16.14 12.03 -13.97
C LEU A 108 15.55 11.31 -15.19
N GLY A 109 14.69 11.96 -15.98
CA GLY A 109 13.98 11.34 -17.11
C GLY A 109 12.96 10.28 -16.69
N ASP A 110 12.55 9.45 -17.64
CA ASP A 110 11.58 8.36 -17.42
C ASP A 110 12.21 7.21 -16.59
N PRO A 111 11.45 6.54 -15.71
CA PRO A 111 11.94 5.41 -14.95
C PRO A 111 12.18 4.17 -15.83
N ASP A 112 13.24 3.41 -15.51
CA ASP A 112 13.42 2.06 -16.05
C ASP A 112 12.43 1.11 -15.35
N PRO A 113 11.49 0.48 -16.08
CA PRO A 113 10.51 -0.44 -15.49
C PRO A 113 11.16 -1.68 -14.87
N ALA A 114 12.37 -2.08 -15.27
CA ALA A 114 13.07 -3.22 -14.69
C ALA A 114 13.70 -2.88 -13.32
N ALA A 115 14.00 -1.61 -13.04
CA ALA A 115 14.68 -1.17 -11.81
C ALA A 115 14.20 0.21 -11.29
N PRO A 116 12.89 0.40 -11.02
CA PRO A 116 12.33 1.72 -10.72
C PRO A 116 12.67 2.26 -9.31
N VAL A 117 13.14 1.39 -8.40
CA VAL A 117 13.35 1.71 -6.99
C VAL A 117 14.36 2.85 -6.79
N ALA A 118 15.52 2.77 -7.44
CA ALA A 118 16.57 3.78 -7.27
C ALA A 118 16.13 5.14 -7.85
N TRP A 119 15.47 5.11 -9.01
CA TRP A 119 14.89 6.30 -9.63
C TRP A 119 13.85 6.97 -8.72
N LEU A 120 12.95 6.18 -8.11
CA LEU A 120 11.92 6.69 -7.21
C LEU A 120 12.54 7.36 -5.96
N LEU A 121 13.48 6.68 -5.30
CA LEU A 121 14.17 7.21 -4.13
C LEU A 121 14.92 8.51 -4.44
N ALA A 122 15.61 8.56 -5.58
CA ALA A 122 16.34 9.75 -6.01
C ALA A 122 15.39 10.92 -6.34
N THR A 123 14.30 10.64 -7.06
CA THR A 123 13.27 11.63 -7.40
C THR A 123 12.66 12.25 -6.14
N LEU A 124 12.29 11.42 -5.16
CA LEU A 124 11.76 11.90 -3.88
C LEU A 124 12.80 12.71 -3.09
N ALA A 125 14.06 12.28 -3.08
CA ALA A 125 15.15 12.99 -2.40
C ALA A 125 15.37 14.39 -2.97
N LEU A 126 15.37 14.54 -4.30
CA LEU A 126 15.54 15.82 -4.99
C LEU A 126 14.30 16.73 -4.87
N SER A 127 13.11 16.14 -4.77
CA SER A 127 11.84 16.87 -4.83
C SER A 127 11.35 17.34 -3.45
N VAL A 128 11.43 16.49 -2.43
CA VAL A 128 10.84 16.75 -1.09
C VAL A 128 11.78 16.41 0.08
N GLY A 129 12.95 15.84 -0.18
CA GLY A 129 13.90 15.39 0.85
C GLY A 129 14.27 16.47 1.87
N ALA A 130 14.69 17.64 1.40
CA ALA A 130 15.07 18.76 2.26
C ALA A 130 13.92 19.26 3.16
N PRO A 131 12.76 19.71 2.61
CA PRO A 131 11.65 20.18 3.45
C PRO A 131 11.12 19.10 4.40
N PHE A 132 11.06 17.85 3.97
CA PHE A 132 10.62 16.75 4.83
C PHE A 132 11.59 16.47 5.98
N ALA A 133 12.89 16.35 5.71
CA ALA A 133 13.89 16.04 6.72
C ALA A 133 14.02 17.15 7.77
N VAL A 134 14.01 18.42 7.32
CA VAL A 134 14.09 19.57 8.23
C VAL A 134 12.83 19.67 9.09
N LEU A 135 11.62 19.50 8.53
CA LEU A 135 10.38 19.46 9.32
C LEU A 135 10.36 18.31 10.31
N SER A 136 10.83 17.13 9.91
CA SER A 136 10.86 15.95 10.78
C SER A 136 11.75 16.16 12.01
N ALA A 137 12.81 16.97 11.89
CA ALA A 137 13.67 17.33 13.01
C ALA A 137 12.98 18.18 14.09
N THR A 138 11.88 18.86 13.75
CA THR A 138 11.20 19.79 14.65
C THR A 138 10.72 19.11 15.92
N ALA A 139 10.02 17.97 15.82
CA ALA A 139 9.43 17.33 16.99
C ALA A 139 10.47 16.97 18.08
N PRO A 140 11.58 16.25 17.78
CA PRO A 140 12.60 15.98 18.78
C PRO A 140 13.33 17.24 19.27
N LEU A 141 13.54 18.25 18.41
CA LEU A 141 14.16 19.52 18.80
C LEU A 141 13.28 20.30 19.78
N LEU A 142 12.01 20.52 19.45
CA LEU A 142 11.06 21.23 20.29
C LEU A 142 10.84 20.51 21.63
N GLN A 143 10.81 19.17 21.65
CA GLN A 143 10.74 18.43 22.91
C GLN A 143 11.99 18.58 23.77
N ALA A 144 13.18 18.56 23.16
CA ALA A 144 14.43 18.80 23.87
C ALA A 144 14.53 20.25 24.39
N TRP A 145 14.09 21.23 23.60
CA TRP A 145 14.03 22.63 24.02
C TRP A 145 13.01 22.83 25.14
N TYR A 146 11.85 22.18 25.06
CA TYR A 146 10.82 22.19 26.10
C TYR A 146 11.36 21.66 27.43
N ALA A 147 12.06 20.51 27.41
CA ALA A 147 12.67 19.93 28.60
C ALA A 147 13.70 20.87 29.26
N ARG A 148 14.49 21.61 28.45
CA ARG A 148 15.43 22.62 28.95
C ARG A 148 14.73 23.85 29.53
N VAL A 149 13.74 24.39 28.82
CA VAL A 149 13.00 25.61 29.24
C VAL A 149 12.14 25.36 30.48
N ARG A 150 11.66 24.14 30.68
CA ARG A 150 10.84 23.73 31.84
C ARG A 150 11.61 22.93 32.89
N ALA A 151 12.95 23.01 32.88
CA ALA A 151 13.78 22.35 33.88
C ALA A 151 13.33 22.73 35.29
N GLY A 152 13.16 21.73 36.17
CA GLY A 152 12.67 21.91 37.55
C GLY A 152 11.16 21.89 37.73
N LYS A 153 10.34 21.94 36.67
CA LYS A 153 8.88 21.84 36.75
C LYS A 153 8.37 20.40 36.50
N PRO A 154 7.20 20.00 37.05
CA PRO A 154 6.70 18.62 36.92
C PRO A 154 6.48 18.17 35.46
N ASP A 155 6.03 19.09 34.61
CA ASP A 155 5.78 18.87 33.19
C ASP A 155 7.06 18.77 32.35
N GLY A 156 8.17 19.38 32.81
CA GLY A 156 9.49 19.24 32.19
C GLY A 156 10.16 17.89 32.44
N LYS A 157 9.69 17.10 33.43
CA LYS A 157 10.27 15.79 33.78
C LYS A 157 9.87 14.66 32.81
N ASN A 158 8.79 14.82 32.05
CA ASN A 158 8.32 13.81 31.09
C ASN A 158 7.92 14.43 29.73
N PRO A 159 8.89 14.95 28.94
CA PRO A 159 8.62 15.56 27.63
C PRO A 159 8.05 14.56 26.60
N TYR A 160 8.20 13.25 26.83
CA TYR A 160 7.72 12.20 25.94
C TYR A 160 6.20 12.23 25.69
N VAL A 161 5.41 12.86 26.56
CA VAL A 161 3.96 13.04 26.35
C VAL A 161 3.67 13.90 25.12
N LEU A 162 4.55 14.85 24.79
CA LEU A 162 4.44 15.66 23.58
C LEU A 162 4.61 14.83 22.30
N TYR A 163 5.20 13.62 22.39
CA TYR A 163 5.26 12.68 21.29
C TYR A 163 3.88 12.11 20.95
N ALA A 164 3.03 11.88 21.96
CA ALA A 164 1.64 11.48 21.73
C ALA A 164 0.85 12.59 21.01
N ALA A 165 1.07 13.86 21.38
CA ALA A 165 0.47 15.00 20.68
C ALA A 165 0.94 15.10 19.22
N SER A 166 2.24 14.89 18.96
CA SER A 166 2.80 14.81 17.61
C SER A 166 2.11 13.72 16.77
N ASN A 167 2.02 12.50 17.30
CA ASN A 167 1.42 11.38 16.59
C ASN A 167 -0.10 11.54 16.40
N LEU A 168 -0.78 12.23 17.33
CA LEU A 168 -2.19 12.58 17.15
C LEU A 168 -2.38 13.55 15.97
N GLY A 169 -1.50 14.56 15.84
CA GLY A 169 -1.51 15.46 14.69
C GLY A 169 -1.21 14.76 13.37
N SER A 170 -0.26 13.83 13.38
CA SER A 170 0.04 12.94 12.24
C SER A 170 -1.15 12.06 11.85
N PHE A 171 -1.80 11.44 12.84
CA PHE A 171 -2.94 10.54 12.67
C PHE A 171 -4.15 11.27 12.07
N LEU A 172 -4.52 12.43 12.65
CA LEU A 172 -5.64 13.22 12.17
C LEU A 172 -5.39 13.78 10.76
N ALA A 173 -4.17 14.26 10.49
CA ALA A 173 -3.77 14.72 9.17
C ALA A 173 -3.90 13.61 8.11
N LEU A 174 -3.40 12.41 8.44
CA LEU A 174 -3.43 11.27 7.55
C LEU A 174 -4.87 10.80 7.23
N LEU A 175 -5.76 10.75 8.22
CA LEU A 175 -7.17 10.40 8.01
C LEU A 175 -7.95 11.48 7.26
N ALA A 176 -7.63 12.76 7.50
CA ALA A 176 -8.26 13.86 6.79
C ALA A 176 -7.95 13.83 5.28
N TYR A 177 -6.87 13.19 4.87
CA TYR A 177 -6.43 13.19 3.48
C TYR A 177 -7.46 12.57 2.51
N PRO A 178 -7.79 11.25 2.59
CA PRO A 178 -8.75 10.64 1.67
C PRO A 178 -10.21 11.09 1.91
N VAL A 179 -10.56 11.53 3.13
CA VAL A 179 -11.97 11.85 3.50
C VAL A 179 -12.33 13.31 3.24
N ALA A 180 -11.41 14.25 3.43
CA ALA A 180 -11.69 15.67 3.33
C ALA A 180 -10.82 16.38 2.29
N ILE A 181 -9.50 16.18 2.30
CA ILE A 181 -8.59 16.95 1.46
C ILE A 181 -8.75 16.55 -0.01
N GLU A 182 -8.68 15.25 -0.30
CA GLU A 182 -8.75 14.77 -1.67
C GLU A 182 -10.11 15.03 -2.36
N PRO A 183 -11.27 14.75 -1.73
CA PRO A 183 -12.55 14.99 -2.39
C PRO A 183 -12.82 16.48 -2.66
N LEU A 184 -12.24 17.37 -1.86
CA LEU A 184 -12.53 18.82 -1.86
C LEU A 184 -11.46 19.66 -2.57
N MET A 185 -10.23 19.17 -2.73
CA MET A 185 -9.10 19.97 -3.22
C MET A 185 -8.32 19.26 -4.32
N THR A 186 -7.95 20.01 -5.35
CA THR A 186 -7.02 19.53 -6.38
C THR A 186 -5.60 19.43 -5.85
N LEU A 187 -4.73 18.61 -6.46
CA LEU A 187 -3.33 18.45 -6.06
C LEU A 187 -2.57 19.78 -6.07
N SER A 188 -2.83 20.66 -7.04
CA SER A 188 -2.30 22.02 -7.09
C SER A 188 -2.75 22.85 -5.89
N GLY A 189 -4.03 22.81 -5.54
CA GLY A 189 -4.55 23.43 -4.33
C GLY A 189 -3.90 22.89 -3.05
N GLN A 190 -3.67 21.57 -2.98
CA GLN A 190 -3.00 20.91 -1.87
C GLN A 190 -1.54 21.39 -1.71
N ARG A 191 -0.78 21.48 -2.81
CA ARG A 191 0.61 21.98 -2.80
C ARG A 191 0.73 23.42 -2.31
N ILE A 192 -0.17 24.30 -2.77
CA ILE A 192 -0.21 25.70 -2.35
C ILE A 192 -0.57 25.79 -0.87
N THR A 193 -1.61 25.07 -0.44
CA THR A 193 -2.07 25.06 0.95
C THR A 193 -0.99 24.52 1.89
N TRP A 194 -0.28 23.47 1.48
CA TRP A 194 0.84 22.94 2.23
C TRP A 194 1.99 23.97 2.33
N SER A 195 2.28 24.71 1.25
CA SER A 195 3.31 25.76 1.25
C SER A 195 2.94 26.93 2.16
N ILE A 196 1.67 27.34 2.20
CA ILE A 196 1.15 28.31 3.17
C ILE A 196 1.30 27.78 4.59
N GLY A 197 0.91 26.53 4.83
CA GLY A 197 1.07 25.86 6.12
C GLY A 197 2.54 25.82 6.57
N TYR A 198 3.47 25.57 5.65
CA TYR A 198 4.91 25.63 5.90
C TYR A 198 5.36 27.03 6.33
N ALA A 199 4.96 28.07 5.59
CA ALA A 199 5.30 29.46 5.93
C ALA A 199 4.76 29.87 7.31
N LEU A 200 3.50 29.52 7.60
CA LEU A 200 2.89 29.74 8.92
C LEU A 200 3.65 28.99 10.03
N PHE A 201 4.09 27.77 9.75
CA PHE A 201 4.91 26.99 10.67
C PHE A 201 6.26 27.65 10.95
N VAL A 202 6.96 28.18 9.93
CA VAL A 202 8.21 28.93 10.11
C VAL A 202 8.00 30.16 11.00
N VAL A 203 6.92 30.91 10.77
CA VAL A 203 6.55 32.07 11.62
C VAL A 203 6.31 31.62 13.06
N MET A 204 5.64 30.49 13.26
CA MET A 204 5.39 29.95 14.61
C MET A 204 6.68 29.55 15.33
N VAL A 205 7.65 28.92 14.65
CA VAL A 205 8.96 28.61 15.25
C VAL A 205 9.72 29.88 15.60
N ALA A 206 9.68 30.91 14.74
CA ALA A 206 10.29 32.21 15.02
C ALA A 206 9.63 32.91 16.21
N ALA A 207 8.30 32.87 16.31
CA ALA A 207 7.55 33.41 17.44
C ALA A 207 7.87 32.67 18.74
N LEU A 208 7.95 31.33 18.70
CA LEU A 208 8.35 30.51 19.84
C LEU A 208 9.76 30.89 20.32
N ALA A 209 10.69 31.06 19.38
CA ALA A 209 12.05 31.50 19.67
C ALA A 209 12.09 32.87 20.35
N PHE A 210 11.31 33.82 19.84
CA PHE A 210 11.20 35.16 20.41
C PHE A 210 10.62 35.14 21.82
N VAL A 211 9.54 34.39 22.06
CA VAL A 211 8.92 34.25 23.39
C VAL A 211 9.88 33.60 24.39
N VAL A 212 10.62 32.57 23.98
CA VAL A 212 11.63 31.91 24.82
C VAL A 212 12.80 32.85 25.11
N ALA A 213 13.21 33.69 24.15
CA ALA A 213 14.27 34.67 24.35
C ALA A 213 13.84 35.83 25.27
N ALA A 214 12.63 36.37 25.08
CA ALA A 214 12.09 37.50 25.84
C ALA A 214 11.83 37.15 27.32
N ARG A 215 11.43 35.90 27.61
CA ARG A 215 11.23 35.43 29.00
C ARG A 215 12.53 35.04 29.72
N ARG A 216 13.67 35.06 29.02
CA ARG A 216 14.97 34.61 29.55
C ARG A 216 15.68 35.65 30.40
N GLU A 217 15.26 36.91 30.40
CA GLU A 217 15.77 37.91 31.37
C GLU A 217 15.48 37.51 32.83
N GLN A 218 14.58 36.53 33.07
CA GLN A 218 14.29 35.97 34.39
C GLN A 218 14.80 34.51 34.59
N VAL A 219 15.42 33.88 33.59
CA VAL A 219 15.84 32.47 33.67
C VAL A 219 17.34 32.35 33.37
N VAL A 220 18.12 32.22 34.46
CA VAL A 220 19.53 31.79 34.43
C VAL A 220 19.66 30.61 33.48
N GLU A 221 20.69 30.62 32.64
CA GLU A 221 20.96 29.61 31.62
C GLU A 221 20.68 28.21 32.18
N ALA A 222 19.56 27.60 31.77
CA ALA A 222 19.06 26.37 32.38
C ALA A 222 20.20 25.33 32.44
N PRO A 223 20.53 24.79 33.62
CA PRO A 223 21.69 23.92 33.77
C PRO A 223 21.54 22.71 32.84
N PRO A 224 22.64 22.22 32.23
CA PRO A 224 22.59 21.00 31.43
C PRO A 224 22.03 19.88 32.31
N LEU A 225 21.05 19.12 31.78
CA LEU A 225 20.49 17.96 32.46
C LEU A 225 21.63 17.03 32.91
N SER A 226 21.54 16.49 34.13
CA SER A 226 22.50 15.52 34.63
C SER A 226 22.55 14.32 33.66
N ARG A 227 23.76 13.99 33.20
CA ARG A 227 23.94 12.94 32.18
C ARG A 227 23.62 11.57 32.79
N SER A 228 22.62 10.91 32.23
CA SER A 228 22.30 9.53 32.55
C SER A 228 23.29 8.56 31.89
N ALA A 229 23.34 7.33 32.42
CA ALA A 229 24.17 6.27 31.89
C ALA A 229 23.86 6.00 30.40
N PRO A 230 24.88 5.72 29.56
CA PRO A 230 24.66 5.37 28.16
C PRO A 230 23.74 4.17 28.00
N ILE A 231 22.93 4.16 26.94
CA ILE A 231 22.13 3.00 26.57
C ILE A 231 23.08 1.87 26.14
N SER A 232 22.99 0.69 26.75
CA SER A 232 23.81 -0.46 26.39
C SER A 232 23.52 -0.95 24.96
N TRP A 233 24.51 -1.53 24.28
CA TRP A 233 24.34 -2.05 22.91
C TRP A 233 23.21 -3.06 22.78
N LYS A 234 23.06 -3.96 23.75
CA LYS A 234 21.93 -4.90 23.81
C LYS A 234 20.59 -4.17 23.80
N ASN A 235 20.44 -3.13 24.62
CA ASN A 235 19.21 -2.34 24.67
C ASN A 235 19.00 -1.52 23.38
N LYS A 236 20.06 -1.00 22.77
CA LYS A 236 19.96 -0.33 21.46
C LYS A 236 19.39 -1.26 20.39
N ILE A 237 19.92 -2.49 20.30
CA ILE A 237 19.42 -3.51 19.36
C ILE A 237 17.95 -3.84 19.66
N ILE A 238 17.58 -4.05 20.93
CA ILE A 238 16.19 -4.31 21.32
C ILE A 238 15.27 -3.16 20.91
N LEU A 239 15.67 -1.90 21.14
CA LEU A 239 14.88 -0.73 20.75
C LEU A 239 14.67 -0.66 19.23
N VAL A 240 15.73 -0.92 18.46
CA VAL A 240 15.67 -0.96 16.99
C VAL A 240 14.73 -2.07 16.53
N LEU A 241 14.86 -3.29 17.06
CA LEU A 241 14.01 -4.43 16.68
C LEU A 241 12.54 -4.23 17.06
N LEU A 242 12.26 -3.67 18.24
CA LEU A 242 10.90 -3.35 18.68
C LEU A 242 10.24 -2.26 17.82
N ALA A 243 11.01 -1.38 17.19
CA ALA A 243 10.49 -0.41 16.23
C ALA A 243 10.43 -0.97 14.79
N ALA A 244 11.34 -1.88 14.44
CA ALA A 244 11.40 -2.51 13.12
C ALA A 244 10.25 -3.48 12.86
N ALA A 245 9.86 -4.30 13.84
CA ALA A 245 8.78 -5.27 13.65
C ALA A 245 7.43 -4.60 13.30
N PRO A 246 6.94 -3.57 14.03
CA PRO A 246 5.73 -2.84 13.65
C PRO A 246 5.83 -2.12 12.30
N SER A 247 7.00 -1.53 11.97
CA SER A 247 7.24 -0.87 10.68
C SER A 247 7.13 -1.87 9.51
N SER A 248 7.77 -3.03 9.66
CA SER A 248 7.71 -4.11 8.69
C SER A 248 6.30 -4.70 8.56
N LEU A 249 5.61 -4.94 9.68
CA LEU A 249 4.22 -5.42 9.65
C LEU A 249 3.27 -4.43 8.98
N MET A 250 3.45 -3.13 9.18
CA MET A 250 2.63 -2.10 8.54
C MET A 250 2.75 -2.15 7.02
N LEU A 251 3.96 -2.26 6.48
CA LEU A 251 4.16 -2.38 5.02
C LEU A 251 3.75 -3.75 4.49
N GLY A 252 3.99 -4.81 5.28
CA GLY A 252 3.63 -6.19 4.93
C GLY A 252 2.12 -6.39 4.85
N VAL A 253 1.38 -5.92 5.86
CA VAL A 253 -0.09 -5.96 5.84
C VAL A 253 -0.64 -5.07 4.73
N THR A 254 -0.02 -3.92 4.44
CA THR A 254 -0.41 -3.07 3.32
C THR A 254 -0.28 -3.82 1.98
N ALA A 255 0.87 -4.46 1.74
CA ALA A 255 1.10 -5.23 0.52
C ALA A 255 0.14 -6.42 0.40
N HIS A 256 -0.03 -7.18 1.48
CA HIS A 256 -0.95 -8.32 1.51
C HIS A 256 -2.40 -7.90 1.26
N LEU A 257 -2.89 -6.87 1.97
CA LEU A 257 -4.26 -6.40 1.79
C LEU A 257 -4.49 -5.86 0.37
N SER A 258 -3.55 -5.08 -0.17
CA SER A 258 -3.67 -4.45 -1.50
C SER A 258 -3.52 -5.41 -2.68
N THR A 259 -2.98 -6.61 -2.44
CA THR A 259 -2.74 -7.63 -3.48
C THR A 259 -3.74 -8.78 -3.38
N ASP A 260 -3.95 -9.30 -2.16
CA ASP A 260 -4.64 -10.56 -1.91
C ASP A 260 -6.04 -10.42 -1.31
N VAL A 261 -6.39 -9.27 -0.71
CA VAL A 261 -7.70 -9.08 -0.04
C VAL A 261 -8.62 -8.15 -0.82
N ALA A 262 -8.15 -6.94 -1.12
CA ALA A 262 -8.85 -5.97 -1.96
C ALA A 262 -7.83 -5.01 -2.58
N SER A 263 -7.77 -4.86 -3.90
CA SER A 263 -6.94 -3.79 -4.48
C SER A 263 -7.74 -2.49 -4.49
N ALA A 264 -7.41 -1.60 -3.55
CA ALA A 264 -7.93 -0.24 -3.53
C ALA A 264 -6.82 0.76 -3.14
N PRO A 265 -6.62 1.85 -3.91
CA PRO A 265 -5.47 2.75 -3.77
C PRO A 265 -5.33 3.51 -2.44
N PHE A 266 -6.23 3.39 -1.46
CA PHE A 266 -6.12 4.02 -0.14
C PHE A 266 -5.96 3.07 1.03
N LEU A 267 -5.97 1.77 0.77
CA LEU A 267 -5.91 0.80 1.86
C LEU A 267 -4.66 0.97 2.71
N TRP A 268 -3.59 1.58 2.18
CA TRP A 268 -2.38 1.90 2.92
C TRP A 268 -2.55 3.01 3.98
N VAL A 269 -3.53 3.90 3.85
CA VAL A 269 -3.80 4.96 4.85
C VAL A 269 -4.15 4.32 6.19
N ILE A 270 -4.92 3.23 6.16
CA ILE A 270 -5.48 2.59 7.36
C ILE A 270 -4.37 1.95 8.23
N PRO A 271 -3.47 1.07 7.70
CA PRO A 271 -2.33 0.55 8.45
C PRO A 271 -1.44 1.66 9.01
N LEU A 272 -1.13 2.70 8.24
CA LEU A 272 -0.28 3.79 8.73
C LEU A 272 -1.00 4.61 9.83
N ALA A 273 -2.30 4.86 9.71
CA ALA A 273 -3.08 5.52 10.76
C ALA A 273 -3.14 4.68 12.04
N LEU A 274 -3.40 3.37 11.92
CA LEU A 274 -3.36 2.45 13.06
C LEU A 274 -1.97 2.40 13.70
N TYR A 275 -0.91 2.37 12.89
CA TYR A 275 0.47 2.45 13.35
C TYR A 275 0.70 3.71 14.22
N LEU A 276 0.29 4.89 13.76
CA LEU A 276 0.43 6.13 14.53
C LEU A 276 -0.42 6.12 15.80
N LEU A 277 -1.63 5.59 15.73
CA LEU A 277 -2.52 5.46 16.89
C LEU A 277 -1.87 4.60 17.99
N THR A 278 -1.11 3.57 17.64
CA THR A 278 -0.39 2.78 18.64
C THR A 278 0.66 3.60 19.40
N PHE A 279 1.35 4.56 18.74
CA PHE A 279 2.24 5.49 19.43
C PHE A 279 1.49 6.44 20.35
N VAL A 280 0.33 6.95 19.92
CA VAL A 280 -0.54 7.80 20.76
C VAL A 280 -0.90 7.07 22.05
N ILE A 281 -1.31 5.80 21.97
CA ILE A 281 -1.69 5.01 23.15
C ILE A 281 -0.47 4.64 24.01
N ALA A 282 0.64 4.21 23.39
CA ALA A 282 1.80 3.70 24.10
C ALA A 282 2.60 4.77 24.88
N PHE A 283 2.63 6.01 24.38
CA PHE A 283 3.43 7.10 24.99
C PHE A 283 2.65 8.00 25.96
N GLN A 284 1.38 7.68 26.26
CA GLN A 284 0.62 8.33 27.32
C GLN A 284 1.23 8.05 28.70
N THR A 285 1.05 8.99 29.64
CA THR A 285 1.46 8.81 31.05
C THR A 285 0.77 7.61 31.70
N LYS A 286 -0.51 7.39 31.37
CA LYS A 286 -1.29 6.21 31.69
C LYS A 286 -1.88 5.68 30.37
N PRO A 287 -1.31 4.62 29.78
CA PRO A 287 -1.80 4.08 28.52
C PRO A 287 -3.29 3.71 28.62
N ALA A 288 -4.09 4.13 27.64
CA ALA A 288 -5.52 3.81 27.58
C ALA A 288 -5.79 2.30 27.58
N ILE A 289 -4.88 1.50 27.01
CA ILE A 289 -4.93 0.05 27.02
C ILE A 289 -3.69 -0.46 27.78
N PRO A 290 -3.85 -1.24 28.85
CA PRO A 290 -2.70 -1.79 29.58
C PRO A 290 -2.03 -2.94 28.80
N LEU A 291 -0.73 -3.17 29.07
CA LEU A 291 0.06 -4.15 28.34
C LEU A 291 -0.48 -5.58 28.45
N TRP A 292 -1.03 -5.98 29.61
CA TRP A 292 -1.57 -7.34 29.80
C TRP A 292 -2.79 -7.63 28.90
N VAL A 293 -3.67 -6.64 28.71
CA VAL A 293 -4.80 -6.72 27.75
C VAL A 293 -4.25 -6.85 26.34
N THR A 294 -3.29 -6.00 25.99
CA THR A 294 -2.64 -6.00 24.67
C THR A 294 -2.00 -7.35 24.37
N LEU A 295 -1.22 -7.92 25.30
CA LEU A 295 -0.59 -9.24 25.16
C LEU A 295 -1.60 -10.37 24.98
N THR A 296 -2.76 -10.30 25.64
CA THR A 296 -3.80 -11.32 25.55
C THR A 296 -4.51 -11.24 24.21
N ILE A 297 -5.00 -10.05 23.83
CA ILE A 297 -5.69 -9.84 22.55
C ILE A 297 -4.76 -10.13 21.37
N GLN A 298 -3.52 -9.64 21.42
CA GLN A 298 -2.51 -9.90 20.39
C GLN A 298 -2.27 -11.41 20.21
N GLY A 299 -2.15 -12.17 21.31
CA GLY A 299 -1.92 -13.61 21.25
C GLY A 299 -3.09 -14.35 20.60
N ALA A 300 -4.33 -13.97 20.92
CA ALA A 300 -5.53 -14.55 20.32
C ALA A 300 -5.64 -14.21 18.84
N LEU A 301 -5.48 -12.92 18.50
CA LEU A 301 -5.59 -12.43 17.12
C LEU A 301 -4.49 -13.00 16.22
N ALA A 302 -3.24 -13.09 16.69
CA ALA A 302 -2.15 -13.67 15.89
C ALA A 302 -2.39 -15.15 15.55
N ALA A 303 -2.83 -15.94 16.53
CA ALA A 303 -3.15 -17.35 16.32
C ALA A 303 -4.36 -17.52 15.39
N ALA A 304 -5.42 -16.74 15.60
CA ALA A 304 -6.62 -16.76 14.75
C ALA A 304 -6.31 -16.30 13.32
N CYS A 305 -5.61 -15.19 13.16
CA CYS A 305 -5.23 -14.64 11.86
C CYS A 305 -4.44 -15.67 11.05
N ILE A 306 -3.37 -16.25 11.62
CA ILE A 306 -2.56 -17.28 10.94
C ILE A 306 -3.39 -18.50 10.58
N SER A 307 -4.31 -18.94 11.44
CA SER A 307 -5.20 -20.08 11.13
C SER A 307 -6.16 -19.79 9.98
N LEU A 308 -6.54 -18.52 9.79
CA LEU A 308 -7.58 -18.12 8.84
C LEU A 308 -7.03 -17.62 7.50
N VAL A 309 -5.77 -17.15 7.43
CA VAL A 309 -5.11 -16.71 6.18
C VAL A 309 -5.17 -17.76 5.07
N ALA A 310 -5.20 -19.04 5.44
CA ALA A 310 -5.25 -20.14 4.48
C ALA A 310 -6.57 -20.24 3.70
N PHE A 311 -7.62 -19.60 4.19
CA PHE A 311 -8.98 -19.81 3.72
C PHE A 311 -9.51 -18.56 3.05
N GLN A 312 -9.86 -18.69 1.77
CA GLN A 312 -10.64 -17.69 1.06
C GLN A 312 -12.10 -17.82 1.51
N THR A 313 -12.44 -17.24 2.66
CA THR A 313 -13.84 -17.09 3.05
C THR A 313 -14.45 -16.01 2.17
N GLY A 314 -15.70 -16.18 1.72
CA GLY A 314 -16.42 -15.17 0.91
C GLY A 314 -16.66 -13.82 1.62
N GLU A 315 -16.16 -13.68 2.84
CA GLU A 315 -16.35 -12.54 3.74
C GLU A 315 -15.05 -11.70 3.84
N TRP A 316 -14.65 -11.09 2.73
CA TRP A 316 -13.38 -10.34 2.63
C TRP A 316 -13.26 -9.23 3.69
N LEU A 317 -14.38 -8.59 4.09
CA LEU A 317 -14.39 -7.53 5.09
C LEU A 317 -13.99 -8.04 6.49
N LEU A 318 -14.38 -9.27 6.84
CA LEU A 318 -13.99 -9.91 8.09
C LEU A 318 -12.48 -10.19 8.11
N LEU A 319 -11.94 -10.74 7.02
CA LEU A 319 -10.51 -11.00 6.90
C LEU A 319 -9.72 -9.68 6.96
N PHE A 320 -10.16 -8.68 6.21
CA PHE A 320 -9.59 -7.33 6.23
C PHE A 320 -9.52 -6.75 7.65
N GLY A 321 -10.64 -6.75 8.38
CA GLY A 321 -10.71 -6.27 9.76
C GLY A 321 -9.81 -7.07 10.72
N MET A 322 -9.77 -8.40 10.57
CA MET A 322 -8.92 -9.28 11.39
C MET A 322 -7.43 -9.02 11.17
N HIS A 323 -6.98 -8.86 9.92
CA HIS A 323 -5.59 -8.53 9.61
C HIS A 323 -5.17 -7.20 10.21
N LEU A 324 -6.02 -6.17 10.09
CA LEU A 324 -5.78 -4.85 10.67
C LEU A 324 -5.77 -4.88 12.20
N ALA A 325 -6.70 -5.60 12.83
CA ALA A 325 -6.74 -5.76 14.28
C ALA A 325 -5.48 -6.49 14.80
N THR A 326 -5.10 -7.59 14.14
CA THR A 326 -3.90 -8.36 14.47
C THR A 326 -2.65 -7.49 14.36
N PHE A 327 -2.53 -6.74 13.27
CA PHE A 327 -1.47 -5.76 13.08
C PHE A 327 -1.45 -4.71 14.19
N PHE A 328 -2.59 -4.06 14.46
CA PHE A 328 -2.70 -2.98 15.44
C PHE A 328 -2.27 -3.44 16.85
N PHE A 329 -2.79 -4.57 17.34
CA PHE A 329 -2.43 -5.07 18.68
C PHE A 329 -0.98 -5.58 18.76
N THR A 330 -0.44 -6.10 17.65
CA THR A 330 0.97 -6.48 17.56
C THR A 330 1.89 -5.26 17.58
N ALA A 331 1.56 -4.22 16.81
CA ALA A 331 2.27 -2.95 16.83
C ALA A 331 2.18 -2.27 18.20
N LEU A 332 1.00 -2.25 18.81
CA LEU A 332 0.77 -1.67 20.13
C LEU A 332 1.59 -2.37 21.21
N MET A 333 1.64 -3.71 21.19
CA MET A 333 2.49 -4.47 22.10
C MET A 333 3.95 -4.03 21.99
N CYS A 334 4.49 -3.98 20.77
CA CYS A 334 5.88 -3.59 20.54
C CYS A 334 6.15 -2.15 20.97
N HIS A 335 5.25 -1.21 20.66
CA HIS A 335 5.39 0.19 21.04
C HIS A 335 5.21 0.43 22.54
N GLN A 336 4.36 -0.33 23.25
CA GLN A 336 4.29 -0.30 24.71
C GLN A 336 5.59 -0.80 25.35
N LEU A 337 6.14 -1.91 24.82
CA LEU A 337 7.43 -2.44 25.27
C LEU A 337 8.59 -1.47 24.97
N LEU A 338 8.53 -0.75 23.85
CA LEU A 338 9.46 0.30 23.48
C LEU A 338 9.35 1.50 24.43
N ALA A 339 8.13 1.99 24.66
CA ALA A 339 7.84 3.13 25.54
C ALA A 339 8.23 2.84 27.00
N ALA A 340 8.07 1.59 27.47
CA ALA A 340 8.51 1.16 28.79
C ALA A 340 10.04 1.17 28.96
N ARG A 341 10.81 1.13 27.86
CA ARG A 341 12.28 1.15 27.83
C ARG A 341 12.88 2.52 27.54
N ARG A 342 12.06 3.58 27.53
CA ARG A 342 12.53 4.95 27.25
C ARG A 342 13.59 5.40 28.28
N PRO A 343 14.68 6.04 27.85
CA PRO A 343 15.71 6.53 28.76
C PRO A 343 15.28 7.85 29.43
N ALA A 344 16.13 8.37 30.31
CA ALA A 344 15.93 9.70 30.89
C ALA A 344 15.92 10.80 29.80
N PRO A 345 15.28 11.97 30.07
CA PRO A 345 15.08 13.02 29.06
C PRO A 345 16.35 13.57 28.40
N ASP A 346 17.53 13.42 29.03
CA ASP A 346 18.81 13.84 28.47
C ASP A 346 19.26 12.98 27.27
N ARG A 347 18.70 11.77 27.12
CA ARG A 347 18.94 10.83 26.00
C ARG A 347 17.78 10.74 25.02
N LEU A 348 16.80 11.65 25.13
CA LEU A 348 15.56 11.63 24.34
C LEU A 348 15.82 11.61 22.82
N THR A 349 16.76 12.40 22.31
CA THR A 349 17.06 12.41 20.87
C THR A 349 17.79 11.15 20.40
N GLU A 350 18.62 10.52 21.25
CA GLU A 350 19.25 9.23 20.96
C GLU A 350 18.19 8.11 20.89
N PHE A 351 17.20 8.13 21.78
CA PHE A 351 16.07 7.21 21.75
C PHE A 351 15.25 7.34 20.46
N TYR A 352 14.89 8.57 20.08
CA TYR A 352 14.15 8.81 18.85
C TYR A 352 14.94 8.40 17.60
N LEU A 353 16.26 8.64 17.59
CA LEU A 353 17.13 8.19 16.51
C LEU A 353 17.09 6.66 16.33
N LEU A 354 17.23 5.90 17.42
CA LEU A 354 17.17 4.43 17.40
C LEU A 354 15.80 3.91 16.96
N MET A 355 14.72 4.57 17.40
CA MET A 355 13.36 4.23 16.98
C MET A 355 13.15 4.49 15.48
N SER A 356 13.61 5.64 14.96
CA SER A 356 13.56 5.92 13.51
C SER A 356 14.42 4.97 12.68
N LEU A 357 15.57 4.54 13.22
CA LEU A 357 16.42 3.52 12.59
C LEU A 357 15.68 2.18 12.49
N GLY A 358 14.98 1.77 13.55
CA GLY A 358 14.11 0.60 13.49
C GLY A 358 13.03 0.74 12.41
N GLY A 359 12.40 1.91 12.31
CA GLY A 359 11.48 2.25 11.23
C GLY A 359 12.05 1.95 9.85
N VAL A 360 13.24 2.49 9.54
CA VAL A 360 13.97 2.27 8.27
C VAL A 360 14.35 0.81 8.07
N VAL A 361 14.83 0.10 9.10
CA VAL A 361 15.19 -1.32 8.99
C VAL A 361 13.98 -2.17 8.60
N GLY A 362 12.83 -1.96 9.25
CA GLY A 362 11.59 -2.62 8.89
C GLY A 362 11.10 -2.24 7.49
N GLY A 363 11.25 -0.96 7.12
CA GLY A 363 10.91 -0.46 5.80
C GLY A 363 11.72 -1.08 4.67
N ALA A 364 13.05 -1.00 4.79
CA ALA A 364 14.00 -1.51 3.83
C ALA A 364 13.89 -3.03 3.68
N PHE A 365 13.59 -3.77 4.76
CA PHE A 365 13.31 -5.19 4.67
C PHE A 365 12.17 -5.47 3.70
N ASN A 366 11.03 -4.78 3.83
CA ASN A 366 9.85 -5.05 2.99
C ASN A 366 9.98 -4.53 1.56
N ALA A 367 10.54 -3.33 1.35
CA ALA A 367 10.54 -2.69 0.04
C ALA A 367 11.76 -3.01 -0.81
N LEU A 368 12.91 -3.36 -0.20
CA LEU A 368 14.19 -3.52 -0.90
C LEU A 368 14.73 -4.95 -0.83
N ILE A 369 14.64 -5.60 0.33
CA ILE A 369 15.29 -6.90 0.56
C ILE A 369 14.33 -8.06 0.23
N ALA A 370 13.14 -8.06 0.81
CA ALA A 370 12.15 -9.13 0.66
C ALA A 370 11.76 -9.40 -0.80
N PRO A 371 11.56 -8.40 -1.68
CA PRO A 371 11.20 -8.66 -3.08
C PRO A 371 12.32 -9.33 -3.89
N VAL A 372 13.58 -9.19 -3.46
CA VAL A 372 14.74 -9.81 -4.13
C VAL A 372 15.01 -11.22 -3.62
N ILE A 373 14.73 -11.49 -2.34
CA ILE A 373 14.95 -12.81 -1.71
C ILE A 373 13.76 -13.74 -1.93
N PHE A 374 12.54 -13.20 -1.98
CA PHE A 374 11.32 -13.98 -1.97
C PHE A 374 10.49 -13.77 -3.25
N ASN A 375 10.07 -14.88 -3.86
CA ASN A 375 9.16 -14.87 -5.01
C ASN A 375 7.68 -14.61 -4.63
N MET A 376 7.41 -14.37 -3.34
CA MET A 376 6.09 -14.08 -2.76
C MET A 376 6.23 -13.08 -1.61
N VAL A 377 5.11 -12.55 -1.11
CA VAL A 377 5.03 -11.62 0.03
C VAL A 377 5.20 -12.35 1.37
N TRP A 378 6.35 -12.99 1.59
CA TRP A 378 6.67 -13.75 2.80
C TRP A 378 6.98 -12.87 4.02
N GLU A 379 7.34 -11.62 3.81
CA GLU A 379 7.69 -10.67 4.87
C GLU A 379 6.57 -10.49 5.91
N TYR A 380 5.30 -10.51 5.51
CA TYR A 380 4.18 -10.35 6.44
C TYR A 380 4.01 -11.54 7.39
N PRO A 381 3.80 -12.79 6.93
CA PRO A 381 3.67 -13.94 7.82
C PRO A 381 4.96 -14.19 8.63
N LEU A 382 6.13 -13.98 8.04
CA LEU A 382 7.41 -14.15 8.73
C LEU A 382 7.51 -13.25 9.96
N ILE A 383 7.24 -11.95 9.81
CA ILE A 383 7.35 -11.01 10.93
C ILE A 383 6.21 -11.21 11.92
N LEU A 384 5.02 -11.62 11.47
CA LEU A 384 3.90 -11.96 12.35
C LEU A 384 4.23 -13.14 13.27
N VAL A 385 5.03 -14.09 12.81
CA VAL A 385 5.58 -15.18 13.64
C VAL A 385 6.70 -14.65 14.54
N LEU A 386 7.73 -14.01 13.97
CA LEU A 386 8.93 -13.60 14.71
C LEU A 386 8.65 -12.58 15.82
N VAL A 387 7.61 -11.77 15.71
CA VAL A 387 7.21 -10.83 16.75
C VAL A 387 6.78 -11.53 18.05
N GLY A 388 6.47 -12.83 18.01
CA GLY A 388 6.27 -13.64 19.21
C GLY A 388 7.49 -13.61 20.16
N LEU A 389 8.70 -13.42 19.63
CA LEU A 389 9.93 -13.29 20.41
C LEU A 389 10.06 -11.94 21.13
N ALA A 390 9.28 -10.93 20.72
CA ALA A 390 9.22 -9.64 21.42
C ALA A 390 8.42 -9.71 22.73
N ARG A 391 7.60 -10.76 22.91
CA ARG A 391 6.83 -10.99 24.13
C ARG A 391 7.78 -11.27 25.32
N PRO A 392 7.37 -10.98 26.57
CA PRO A 392 8.17 -11.33 27.74
C PRO A 392 8.48 -12.84 27.79
N TRP A 393 9.75 -13.21 27.99
CA TRP A 393 10.20 -14.61 27.90
C TRP A 393 9.86 -15.46 29.14
N GLY A 394 9.57 -14.84 30.28
CA GLY A 394 9.41 -15.54 31.55
C GLY A 394 10.74 -16.12 32.08
N GLY A 395 10.78 -16.50 33.37
CA GLY A 395 11.99 -16.99 34.04
C GLY A 395 11.99 -18.49 34.39
N ASP A 396 10.86 -19.19 34.20
CA ASP A 396 10.70 -20.57 34.65
C ASP A 396 11.02 -21.61 33.57
N ARG A 397 11.46 -22.80 34.00
CA ARG A 397 11.59 -23.96 33.11
C ARG A 397 10.23 -24.35 32.54
N TYR A 398 10.22 -24.83 31.30
CA TYR A 398 9.01 -25.34 30.65
C TYR A 398 8.51 -26.60 31.37
N GLY A 399 7.22 -26.61 31.72
CA GLY A 399 6.54 -27.78 32.26
C GLY A 399 6.07 -28.73 31.16
N TYR A 400 5.73 -29.96 31.56
CA TYR A 400 5.23 -31.00 30.65
C TYR A 400 3.98 -30.56 29.87
N LYS A 401 3.08 -29.79 30.51
CA LYS A 401 1.85 -29.30 29.87
C LYS A 401 2.13 -28.39 28.67
N GLU A 402 3.08 -27.47 28.79
CA GLU A 402 3.43 -26.58 27.68
C GLU A 402 4.09 -27.33 26.52
N LEU A 403 4.94 -28.32 26.83
CA LEU A 403 5.55 -29.18 25.82
C LEU A 403 4.52 -30.09 25.13
N ALA A 404 3.56 -30.64 25.88
CA ALA A 404 2.47 -31.45 25.33
C ALA A 404 1.55 -30.62 24.41
N LEU A 405 1.23 -29.38 24.81
CA LEU A 405 0.47 -28.45 23.96
C LEU A 405 1.22 -28.11 22.67
N LEU A 406 2.53 -27.89 22.72
CA LEU A 406 3.34 -27.67 21.52
C LEU A 406 3.35 -28.92 20.62
N GLY A 407 3.49 -30.11 21.21
CA GLY A 407 3.39 -31.37 20.49
C GLY A 407 2.04 -31.54 19.80
N LEU A 408 0.95 -31.16 20.47
CA LEU A 408 -0.39 -31.16 19.89
C LEU A 408 -0.49 -30.16 18.72
N VAL A 409 0.01 -28.93 18.86
CA VAL A 409 0.07 -27.97 17.76
C VAL A 409 0.84 -28.54 16.57
N ALA A 410 1.98 -29.20 16.79
CA ALA A 410 2.77 -29.78 15.71
C ALA A 410 1.99 -30.88 14.95
N VAL A 411 1.34 -31.79 15.68
CA VAL A 411 0.51 -32.85 15.07
C VAL A 411 -0.65 -32.25 14.28
N VAL A 412 -1.37 -31.30 14.88
CA VAL A 412 -2.56 -30.66 14.31
C VAL A 412 -2.19 -29.78 13.11
N ALA A 413 -1.03 -29.10 13.12
CA ALA A 413 -0.56 -28.32 11.99
C ALA A 413 -0.09 -29.20 10.81
N ILE A 414 0.48 -30.38 11.07
CA ILE A 414 0.97 -31.27 10.01
C ILE A 414 -0.17 -32.10 9.38
N ALA A 415 -1.21 -32.42 10.14
CA ALA A 415 -2.27 -33.32 9.68
C ALA A 415 -3.04 -32.83 8.43
N PRO A 416 -3.50 -31.56 8.33
CA PRO A 416 -4.23 -31.12 7.13
C PRO A 416 -3.40 -31.13 5.85
N PRO A 417 -2.14 -30.63 5.81
CA PRO A 417 -1.28 -30.76 4.63
C PRO A 417 -1.11 -32.22 4.16
N VAL A 418 -0.86 -33.15 5.09
CA VAL A 418 -0.72 -34.57 4.78
C VAL A 418 -2.03 -35.15 4.24
N ALA A 419 -3.16 -34.84 4.89
CA ALA A 419 -4.47 -35.28 4.46
C ALA A 419 -4.82 -34.74 3.05
N LEU A 420 -4.52 -33.47 2.78
CA LEU A 420 -4.73 -32.87 1.46
C LEU A 420 -3.90 -33.56 0.37
N GLU A 421 -2.64 -33.91 0.62
CA GLU A 421 -1.84 -34.66 -0.37
C GLU A 421 -2.36 -36.09 -0.58
N ILE A 422 -2.79 -36.79 0.48
CA ILE A 422 -3.41 -38.11 0.35
C ILE A 422 -4.67 -38.04 -0.52
N VAL A 423 -5.52 -37.05 -0.29
CA VAL A 423 -6.74 -36.81 -1.09
C VAL A 423 -6.37 -36.39 -2.52
N ARG A 424 -5.35 -35.55 -2.70
CA ARG A 424 -4.93 -35.03 -4.01
C ARG A 424 -4.51 -36.14 -4.98
N TYR A 425 -3.82 -37.16 -4.49
CA TYR A 425 -3.36 -38.30 -5.30
C TYR A 425 -4.32 -39.50 -5.32
N ASN A 426 -5.43 -39.45 -4.58
CA ASN A 426 -6.42 -40.53 -4.53
C ASN A 426 -7.79 -40.04 -5.01
N SER A 427 -8.08 -40.29 -6.30
CA SER A 427 -9.30 -39.83 -6.97
C SER A 427 -10.59 -40.37 -6.33
N GLU A 428 -10.57 -41.58 -5.78
CA GLU A 428 -11.73 -42.19 -5.10
C GLU A 428 -12.01 -41.50 -3.76
N LEU A 429 -10.96 -41.21 -2.99
CA LEU A 429 -11.07 -40.43 -1.76
C LEU A 429 -11.55 -39.01 -2.04
N ARG A 430 -10.99 -38.35 -3.06
CA ARG A 430 -11.39 -37.00 -3.46
C ARG A 430 -12.84 -36.94 -3.93
N ALA A 431 -13.34 -37.96 -4.63
CA ALA A 431 -14.76 -38.03 -4.99
C ALA A 431 -15.67 -38.25 -3.77
N SER A 432 -15.14 -38.85 -2.69
CA SER A 432 -15.89 -39.13 -1.45
C SER A 432 -16.03 -37.91 -0.53
N PHE A 433 -15.16 -36.90 -0.69
CA PHE A 433 -15.22 -35.67 0.10
C PHE A 433 -15.42 -34.46 -0.82
N GLY A 434 -16.53 -33.73 -0.65
CA GLY A 434 -16.68 -32.43 -1.32
C GLY A 434 -15.59 -31.46 -0.88
N ASP A 435 -15.08 -30.62 -1.80
CA ASP A 435 -14.01 -29.64 -1.53
C ASP A 435 -14.35 -28.75 -0.31
N THR A 436 -15.62 -28.38 -0.15
CA THR A 436 -16.13 -27.62 1.00
C THR A 436 -15.93 -28.34 2.33
N ALA A 437 -16.15 -29.66 2.38
CA ALA A 437 -16.00 -30.45 3.60
C ALA A 437 -14.53 -30.56 4.01
N MET A 438 -13.62 -30.70 3.04
CA MET A 438 -12.17 -30.71 3.29
C MET A 438 -11.69 -29.37 3.87
N VAL A 439 -12.17 -28.26 3.33
CA VAL A 439 -11.87 -26.92 3.84
C VAL A 439 -12.41 -26.73 5.27
N GLN A 440 -13.65 -27.15 5.55
CA GLN A 440 -14.23 -27.07 6.89
C GLN A 440 -13.45 -27.91 7.91
N ILE A 441 -13.02 -29.12 7.56
CA ILE A 441 -12.18 -29.96 8.43
C ILE A 441 -10.85 -29.27 8.70
N ALA A 442 -10.18 -28.74 7.67
CA ALA A 442 -8.94 -28.00 7.84
C ALA A 442 -9.12 -26.76 8.74
N GLN A 443 -10.24 -26.04 8.61
CA GLN A 443 -10.58 -24.91 9.47
C GLN A 443 -10.74 -25.30 10.94
N VAL A 444 -11.46 -26.39 11.23
CA VAL A 444 -11.64 -26.89 12.60
C VAL A 444 -10.31 -27.31 13.20
N VAL A 445 -9.49 -28.05 12.44
CA VAL A 445 -8.18 -28.54 12.89
C VAL A 445 -7.24 -27.35 13.16
N LEU A 446 -7.13 -26.39 12.25
CA LEU A 446 -6.33 -25.18 12.49
C LEU A 446 -6.88 -24.30 13.62
N GLY A 447 -8.19 -24.26 13.83
CA GLY A 447 -8.82 -23.59 14.96
C GLY A 447 -8.40 -24.20 16.31
N LEU A 448 -8.32 -25.53 16.40
CA LEU A 448 -7.79 -26.22 17.58
C LEU A 448 -6.31 -25.91 17.82
N ALA A 449 -5.49 -25.85 16.76
CA ALA A 449 -4.10 -25.41 16.86
C ALA A 449 -4.01 -23.97 17.37
N ALA A 450 -4.87 -23.07 16.90
CA ALA A 450 -4.91 -21.68 17.34
C ALA A 450 -5.24 -21.55 18.84
N ILE A 451 -6.19 -22.36 19.35
CA ILE A 451 -6.50 -22.41 20.78
C ILE A 451 -5.28 -22.89 21.57
N CYS A 452 -4.62 -23.96 21.14
CA CYS A 452 -3.43 -24.49 21.81
C CYS A 452 -2.26 -23.48 21.79
N ALA A 453 -2.04 -22.80 20.67
CA ALA A 453 -1.06 -21.72 20.56
C ALA A 453 -1.42 -20.58 21.53
N PHE A 454 -2.69 -20.16 21.61
CA PHE A 454 -3.12 -19.12 22.56
C PHE A 454 -2.88 -19.51 24.02
N LEU A 455 -2.99 -20.80 24.39
CA LEU A 455 -2.64 -21.27 25.73
C LEU A 455 -1.13 -21.17 26.01
N LEU A 456 -0.29 -21.19 24.98
CA LEU A 456 1.16 -21.01 25.07
C LEU A 456 1.59 -19.53 25.04
N ARG A 457 0.67 -18.56 24.93
CA ARG A 457 0.96 -17.14 24.71
C ARG A 457 1.92 -16.50 25.72
N ASP A 458 2.02 -17.02 26.93
CA ASP A 458 2.89 -16.48 27.99
C ASP A 458 4.33 -17.03 27.91
N ARG A 459 4.59 -17.98 27.01
CA ARG A 459 5.90 -18.57 26.72
C ARG A 459 6.36 -18.13 25.33
N ALA A 460 7.06 -17.01 25.25
CA ALA A 460 7.44 -16.36 23.98
C ALA A 460 8.00 -17.32 22.91
N LEU A 461 8.95 -18.19 23.29
CA LEU A 461 9.55 -19.15 22.35
C LEU A 461 8.56 -20.21 21.87
N LEU A 462 7.83 -20.87 22.77
CA LEU A 462 6.88 -21.92 22.41
C LEU A 462 5.73 -21.37 21.57
N PHE A 463 5.23 -20.18 21.92
CA PHE A 463 4.22 -19.47 21.15
C PHE A 463 4.73 -19.16 19.74
N THR A 464 5.95 -18.64 19.60
CA THR A 464 6.56 -18.35 18.29
C THR A 464 6.68 -19.61 17.43
N VAL A 465 7.14 -20.72 18.01
CA VAL A 465 7.26 -22.00 17.28
C VAL A 465 5.87 -22.50 16.85
N ALA A 466 4.87 -22.41 17.74
CA ALA A 466 3.49 -22.78 17.43
C ALA A 466 2.93 -21.96 16.25
N LEU A 467 3.09 -20.63 16.28
CA LEU A 467 2.69 -19.76 15.16
C LEU A 467 3.44 -20.10 13.87
N GLY A 468 4.74 -20.42 13.95
CA GLY A 468 5.53 -20.83 12.79
C GLY A 468 5.03 -22.12 12.14
N LEU A 469 4.75 -23.15 12.93
CA LEU A 469 4.19 -24.42 12.44
C LEU A 469 2.81 -24.20 11.80
N MET A 470 1.96 -23.41 12.45
CA MET A 470 0.65 -23.05 11.91
C MET A 470 0.77 -22.26 10.61
N SER A 471 1.70 -21.31 10.51
CA SER A 471 1.91 -20.50 9.31
C SER A 471 2.40 -21.33 8.12
N LEU A 472 3.27 -22.32 8.36
CA LEU A 472 3.72 -23.25 7.32
C LEU A 472 2.56 -24.13 6.82
N SER A 473 1.74 -24.64 7.74
CA SER A 473 0.54 -25.41 7.43
C SER A 473 -0.47 -24.59 6.64
N ALA A 474 -0.80 -23.39 7.12
CA ALA A 474 -1.71 -22.46 6.49
C ALA A 474 -1.28 -22.13 5.06
N HIS A 475 0.00 -21.82 4.85
CA HIS A 475 0.53 -21.54 3.52
C HIS A 475 0.43 -22.73 2.57
N TYR A 476 0.64 -23.95 3.09
CA TYR A 476 0.50 -25.18 2.30
C TYR A 476 -0.94 -25.37 1.81
N ILE A 477 -1.90 -25.22 2.72
CA ILE A 477 -3.34 -25.34 2.44
C ILE A 477 -3.80 -24.24 1.47
N ALA A 478 -3.31 -23.01 1.65
CA ALA A 478 -3.64 -21.84 0.84
C ALA A 478 -3.25 -21.97 -0.64
N ARG A 479 -2.42 -22.95 -1.01
CA ARG A 479 -1.93 -23.06 -2.39
C ARG A 479 -3.08 -23.11 -3.38
N GLY A 480 -4.20 -23.80 -3.11
CA GLY A 480 -5.46 -23.74 -3.88
C GLY A 480 -5.38 -24.24 -5.33
N TYR A 481 -4.44 -23.70 -6.11
CA TYR A 481 -4.01 -24.12 -7.43
C TYR A 481 -2.67 -24.84 -7.38
N ASP A 482 -2.43 -25.71 -8.38
CA ASP A 482 -1.10 -26.29 -8.59
C ASP A 482 -0.18 -25.27 -9.29
N TRP A 483 0.42 -24.38 -8.50
CA TRP A 483 1.33 -23.36 -9.01
C TRP A 483 2.53 -24.02 -9.68
N LYS A 484 2.63 -23.87 -11.00
CA LYS A 484 3.81 -24.29 -11.78
C LYS A 484 4.90 -23.23 -11.76
N LEU A 485 4.51 -21.96 -11.61
CA LEU A 485 5.41 -20.83 -11.52
C LEU A 485 4.91 -19.80 -10.51
N SER A 486 5.85 -19.22 -9.76
CA SER A 486 5.64 -18.00 -8.98
C SER A 486 6.88 -17.14 -9.08
N GLU A 487 6.71 -15.93 -9.61
CA GLU A 487 7.77 -14.93 -9.74
C GLU A 487 7.28 -13.57 -9.25
N ARG A 488 8.20 -12.73 -8.79
CA ARG A 488 7.92 -11.42 -8.20
C ARG A 488 8.74 -10.34 -8.89
N SER A 489 8.06 -9.31 -9.39
CA SER A 489 8.66 -8.09 -9.91
C SER A 489 8.40 -6.91 -8.95
N PHE A 490 8.81 -5.70 -9.36
CA PHE A 490 8.41 -4.48 -8.68
C PHE A 490 6.89 -4.25 -8.72
N PHE A 491 6.20 -4.69 -9.77
CA PHE A 491 4.79 -4.41 -9.99
C PHE A 491 3.87 -5.42 -9.30
N GLY A 492 4.38 -6.61 -8.96
CA GLY A 492 3.62 -7.58 -8.18
C GLY A 492 4.15 -9.01 -8.27
N VAL A 493 3.36 -9.94 -7.74
CA VAL A 493 3.63 -11.39 -7.84
C VAL A 493 2.76 -11.96 -8.96
N MET A 494 3.39 -12.56 -9.96
CA MET A 494 2.72 -13.29 -11.02
C MET A 494 2.83 -14.79 -10.76
N ARG A 495 1.71 -15.49 -10.94
CA ARG A 495 1.67 -16.95 -10.85
C ARG A 495 1.05 -17.57 -12.09
N VAL A 496 1.58 -18.73 -12.46
CA VAL A 496 0.97 -19.59 -13.48
C VAL A 496 0.57 -20.91 -12.83
N ALA A 497 -0.66 -21.33 -13.08
CA ALA A 497 -1.19 -22.60 -12.61
C ALA A 497 -1.94 -23.33 -13.72
N ASP A 498 -2.08 -24.64 -13.53
CA ASP A 498 -2.89 -25.49 -14.39
C ASP A 498 -4.25 -25.73 -13.72
N THR A 499 -5.33 -25.50 -14.47
CA THR A 499 -6.68 -25.89 -14.08
C THR A 499 -7.28 -26.84 -15.13
N PRO A 500 -7.86 -27.98 -14.73
CA PRO A 500 -8.54 -28.87 -15.67
C PRO A 500 -9.95 -28.36 -16.01
N GLU A 501 -10.24 -28.16 -17.29
CA GLU A 501 -11.58 -27.93 -17.83
C GLU A 501 -11.79 -28.87 -19.03
N PRO A 502 -12.49 -30.01 -18.83
CA PRO A 502 -12.72 -31.00 -19.88
C PRO A 502 -13.38 -30.42 -21.13
N ARG A 503 -14.22 -29.39 -21.00
CA ARG A 503 -14.88 -28.72 -22.13
C ARG A 503 -13.96 -27.82 -22.94
N LEU A 504 -12.73 -27.61 -22.48
CA LEU A 504 -11.64 -26.93 -23.19
C LEU A 504 -10.50 -27.91 -23.53
N GLY A 505 -10.78 -29.21 -23.55
CA GLY A 505 -9.82 -30.25 -23.93
C GLY A 505 -8.81 -30.62 -22.84
N GLY A 506 -9.08 -30.27 -21.57
CA GLY A 506 -8.27 -30.68 -20.43
C GLY A 506 -7.55 -29.50 -19.77
N ALA A 507 -6.23 -29.44 -19.85
CA ALA A 507 -5.45 -28.45 -19.11
C ALA A 507 -5.60 -27.03 -19.67
N VAL A 508 -5.83 -26.08 -18.78
CA VAL A 508 -5.87 -24.64 -19.05
C VAL A 508 -4.82 -23.97 -18.16
N HIS A 509 -3.89 -23.23 -18.77
CA HIS A 509 -2.97 -22.38 -18.02
C HIS A 509 -3.67 -21.08 -17.64
N VAL A 510 -3.55 -20.68 -16.38
CA VAL A 510 -4.08 -19.41 -15.88
C VAL A 510 -2.96 -18.52 -15.36
N LEU A 511 -2.97 -17.25 -15.76
CA LEU A 511 -2.09 -16.22 -15.25
C LEU A 511 -2.81 -15.45 -14.15
N MET A 512 -2.19 -15.34 -12.98
CA MET A 512 -2.77 -14.72 -11.80
C MET A 512 -1.86 -13.64 -11.22
N HIS A 513 -2.46 -12.54 -10.79
CA HIS A 513 -1.84 -11.50 -9.98
C HIS A 513 -2.77 -11.24 -8.80
N GLY A 514 -2.29 -11.53 -7.58
CA GLY A 514 -3.16 -11.51 -6.39
C GLY A 514 -4.31 -12.52 -6.51
N THR A 515 -5.55 -12.04 -6.38
CA THR A 515 -6.79 -12.85 -6.53
C THR A 515 -7.46 -12.69 -7.89
N THR A 516 -6.79 -12.06 -8.84
CA THR A 516 -7.35 -11.75 -10.17
C THR A 516 -6.67 -12.59 -11.25
N LEU A 517 -7.50 -13.14 -12.14
CA LEU A 517 -7.07 -13.85 -13.34
C LEU A 517 -6.82 -12.82 -14.45
N HIS A 518 -5.57 -12.71 -14.91
CA HIS A 518 -5.17 -11.79 -15.98
C HIS A 518 -5.04 -12.46 -17.35
N GLY A 519 -5.38 -13.74 -17.42
CA GLY A 519 -5.34 -14.49 -18.66
C GLY A 519 -5.56 -15.96 -18.42
N ALA A 520 -6.17 -16.63 -19.38
CA ALA A 520 -6.22 -18.07 -19.43
C ALA A 520 -5.96 -18.55 -20.86
N GLN A 521 -5.44 -19.76 -21.01
CA GLN A 521 -5.27 -20.39 -22.31
C GLN A 521 -5.41 -21.90 -22.20
N ALA A 522 -6.34 -22.44 -22.98
CA ALA A 522 -6.47 -23.89 -23.15
C ALA A 522 -5.21 -24.43 -23.85
N ARG A 523 -4.70 -25.58 -23.39
CA ARG A 523 -3.52 -26.22 -23.98
C ARG A 523 -3.87 -27.18 -25.12
N ALA A 524 -5.14 -27.58 -25.21
CA ALA A 524 -5.64 -28.42 -26.28
C ALA A 524 -5.55 -27.69 -27.64
N PRO A 525 -4.98 -28.28 -28.70
CA PRO A 525 -4.75 -27.61 -29.98
C PRO A 525 -6.00 -26.95 -30.59
N GLU A 526 -7.17 -27.58 -30.42
CA GLU A 526 -8.46 -27.10 -30.91
C GLU A 526 -8.92 -25.78 -30.26
N HIS A 527 -8.43 -25.47 -29.05
CA HIS A 527 -8.79 -24.29 -28.28
C HIS A 527 -7.59 -23.35 -28.02
N ALA A 528 -6.38 -23.75 -28.39
CA ALA A 528 -5.15 -23.02 -28.06
C ALA A 528 -5.15 -21.58 -28.57
N CYS A 529 -5.77 -21.31 -29.73
CA CYS A 529 -5.86 -19.96 -30.30
C CYS A 529 -7.21 -19.28 -30.07
N MET A 530 -8.07 -19.84 -29.21
CA MET A 530 -9.29 -19.17 -28.78
C MET A 530 -8.95 -18.20 -27.63
N PRO A 531 -9.07 -16.87 -27.80
CA PRO A 531 -8.93 -15.94 -26.68
C PRO A 531 -10.06 -16.19 -25.66
N THR A 532 -9.72 -16.09 -24.38
CA THR A 532 -10.61 -16.48 -23.28
C THR A 532 -10.79 -15.36 -22.23
N LEU A 533 -11.51 -15.62 -21.14
CA LEU A 533 -11.88 -14.66 -20.10
C LEU A 533 -12.54 -13.40 -20.72
N TYR A 534 -12.08 -12.21 -20.34
CA TYR A 534 -12.61 -10.94 -20.82
C TYR A 534 -12.17 -10.61 -22.26
N TYR A 535 -11.29 -11.41 -22.88
CA TYR A 535 -10.90 -11.28 -24.29
C TYR A 535 -11.72 -12.15 -25.24
N ALA A 536 -12.61 -13.00 -24.70
CA ALA A 536 -13.38 -13.93 -25.53
C ALA A 536 -14.25 -13.20 -26.57
N PRO A 537 -14.51 -13.79 -27.75
CA PRO A 537 -15.29 -13.13 -28.81
C PRO A 537 -16.67 -12.61 -28.37
N ALA A 538 -17.26 -13.23 -27.34
CA ALA A 538 -18.55 -12.83 -26.80
C ALA A 538 -18.51 -11.57 -25.92
N THR A 539 -17.34 -11.16 -25.42
CA THR A 539 -17.20 -10.02 -24.50
C THR A 539 -17.03 -8.70 -25.27
N PRO A 540 -17.16 -7.53 -24.61
CA PRO A 540 -17.00 -6.24 -25.27
C PRO A 540 -15.63 -6.05 -25.95
N ILE A 541 -14.56 -6.60 -25.37
CA ILE A 541 -13.20 -6.51 -25.93
C ILE A 541 -13.08 -7.32 -27.22
N GLY A 542 -13.54 -8.58 -27.20
CA GLY A 542 -13.54 -9.41 -28.40
C GLY A 542 -14.45 -8.85 -29.50
N GLN A 543 -15.64 -8.37 -29.12
CA GLN A 543 -16.56 -7.70 -30.05
C GLN A 543 -15.93 -6.48 -30.71
N ALA A 544 -15.25 -5.61 -29.95
CA ALA A 544 -14.61 -4.41 -30.48
C ALA A 544 -13.49 -4.77 -31.48
N ALA A 545 -12.65 -5.75 -31.15
CA ALA A 545 -11.59 -6.22 -32.05
C ALA A 545 -12.17 -6.71 -33.39
N GLN A 546 -13.17 -7.59 -33.34
CA GLN A 546 -13.81 -8.13 -34.54
C GLN A 546 -14.53 -7.06 -35.36
N ARG A 547 -15.15 -6.08 -34.71
CA ARG A 547 -15.83 -4.95 -35.37
C ARG A 547 -14.85 -4.09 -36.15
N ILE A 548 -13.76 -3.69 -35.53
CA ILE A 548 -12.72 -2.90 -36.20
C ILE A 548 -12.09 -3.69 -37.35
N GLN A 549 -11.84 -4.97 -37.14
CA GLN A 549 -11.35 -5.86 -38.19
C GLN A 549 -12.32 -6.06 -39.36
N ALA A 550 -13.64 -5.92 -39.13
CA ALA A 550 -14.64 -5.98 -40.20
C ALA A 550 -14.64 -4.72 -41.09
N ARG A 551 -14.07 -3.60 -40.63
CA ARG A 551 -13.97 -2.36 -41.41
C ARG A 551 -12.94 -2.44 -42.54
N GLY A 552 -11.96 -3.33 -42.44
CA GLY A 552 -10.93 -3.46 -43.46
C GLY A 552 -9.96 -4.63 -43.26
N PRO A 553 -9.13 -4.93 -44.29
CA PRO A 553 -8.23 -6.08 -44.29
C PRO A 553 -6.98 -5.91 -43.40
N SER A 554 -6.69 -4.69 -42.94
CA SER A 554 -5.48 -4.33 -42.20
C SER A 554 -5.80 -3.33 -41.09
N ALA A 555 -6.06 -3.84 -39.89
CA ALA A 555 -6.28 -3.04 -38.69
C ALA A 555 -4.97 -2.79 -37.94
N VAL A 556 -4.82 -1.59 -37.37
CA VAL A 556 -3.71 -1.22 -36.47
C VAL A 556 -4.25 -1.20 -35.05
N ILE A 557 -3.87 -2.20 -34.25
CA ILE A 557 -4.37 -2.42 -32.90
C ILE A 557 -3.27 -2.13 -31.88
N GLY A 558 -3.58 -1.26 -30.92
CA GLY A 558 -2.77 -1.00 -29.73
C GLY A 558 -3.47 -1.60 -28.50
N VAL A 559 -2.70 -2.19 -27.58
CA VAL A 559 -3.24 -2.74 -26.34
C VAL A 559 -2.35 -2.30 -25.19
N VAL A 560 -2.92 -1.57 -24.24
CA VAL A 560 -2.27 -1.19 -22.98
C VAL A 560 -2.53 -2.29 -21.96
N GLY A 561 -1.46 -2.89 -21.46
CA GLY A 561 -1.47 -4.18 -20.76
C GLY A 561 -1.30 -5.36 -21.73
N GLN A 562 -0.59 -6.41 -21.30
CA GLN A 562 -0.33 -7.59 -22.12
C GLN A 562 -0.97 -8.87 -21.57
N GLY A 563 -1.01 -9.03 -20.24
CA GLY A 563 -1.58 -10.22 -19.59
C GLY A 563 -0.94 -11.51 -20.12
N SER A 564 -1.75 -12.52 -20.44
CA SER A 564 -1.27 -13.75 -21.10
C SER A 564 -0.99 -13.59 -22.60
N GLY A 565 -1.21 -12.41 -23.17
CA GLY A 565 -1.08 -12.14 -24.60
C GLY A 565 -2.32 -12.48 -25.44
N ALA A 566 -3.48 -12.72 -24.81
CA ALA A 566 -4.71 -13.20 -25.47
C ALA A 566 -5.15 -12.35 -26.68
N MET A 567 -4.97 -11.03 -26.65
CA MET A 567 -5.28 -10.16 -27.78
C MET A 567 -4.48 -10.50 -29.06
N ALA A 568 -3.32 -11.15 -28.92
CA ALA A 568 -2.53 -11.60 -30.07
C ALA A 568 -3.24 -12.68 -30.91
N ALA A 569 -4.20 -13.41 -30.33
CA ALA A 569 -5.03 -14.37 -31.07
C ALA A 569 -5.89 -13.71 -32.16
N TYR A 570 -6.22 -12.43 -32.02
CA TYR A 570 -6.97 -11.70 -33.04
C TYR A 570 -6.08 -11.26 -34.21
N LYS A 571 -4.74 -11.25 -34.08
CA LYS A 571 -3.86 -10.64 -35.09
C LYS A 571 -3.89 -11.42 -36.42
N ARG A 572 -4.47 -10.80 -37.46
CA ARG A 572 -4.43 -11.30 -38.84
C ARG A 572 -3.11 -10.92 -39.53
N ALA A 573 -2.81 -11.55 -40.67
CA ALA A 573 -1.61 -11.26 -41.45
C ALA A 573 -1.49 -9.79 -41.87
N GLY A 574 -2.61 -9.17 -42.24
CA GLY A 574 -2.68 -7.76 -42.62
C GLY A 574 -2.70 -6.77 -41.44
N ASP A 575 -2.89 -7.25 -40.21
CA ASP A 575 -3.00 -6.40 -39.03
C ASP A 575 -1.64 -6.11 -38.39
N THR A 576 -1.51 -4.96 -37.74
CA THR A 576 -0.41 -4.63 -36.84
C THR A 576 -0.90 -4.65 -35.41
N LEU A 577 -0.14 -5.27 -34.50
CA LEU A 577 -0.46 -5.32 -33.07
C LEU A 577 0.73 -4.83 -32.25
N THR A 578 0.47 -3.87 -31.37
CA THR A 578 1.44 -3.35 -30.40
C THR A 578 0.89 -3.45 -28.98
N PHE A 579 1.63 -4.12 -28.09
CA PHE A 579 1.40 -4.09 -26.65
C PHE A 579 2.20 -2.95 -25.99
N PHE A 580 1.62 -2.29 -25.00
CA PHE A 580 2.28 -1.36 -24.08
C PHE A 580 2.23 -1.97 -22.69
N GLU A 581 3.35 -2.47 -22.20
CA GLU A 581 3.42 -3.27 -20.97
C GLU A 581 4.43 -2.65 -19.99
N ILE A 582 4.00 -2.45 -18.75
CA ILE A 582 4.82 -1.83 -17.72
C ILE A 582 5.79 -2.83 -17.08
N ASP A 583 5.43 -4.10 -17.01
CA ASP A 583 6.22 -5.14 -16.36
C ASP A 583 6.92 -6.06 -17.38
N PRO A 584 8.26 -5.96 -17.53
CA PRO A 584 9.04 -6.86 -18.39
C PRO A 584 8.86 -8.34 -18.08
N MET A 585 8.50 -8.69 -16.83
CA MET A 585 8.20 -10.06 -16.44
C MET A 585 6.96 -10.60 -17.17
N VAL A 586 5.91 -9.79 -17.33
CA VAL A 586 4.67 -10.19 -18.02
C VAL A 586 4.93 -10.42 -19.51
N ASP A 587 5.73 -9.56 -20.15
CA ASP A 587 6.12 -9.73 -21.55
C ASP A 587 6.88 -11.03 -21.76
N ARG A 588 7.86 -11.33 -20.89
CA ARG A 588 8.61 -12.60 -20.95
C ARG A 588 7.69 -13.82 -20.77
N LEU A 589 6.79 -13.79 -19.79
CA LEU A 589 5.90 -14.92 -19.49
C LEU A 589 4.89 -15.22 -20.61
N SER A 590 4.30 -14.19 -21.20
CA SER A 590 3.31 -14.33 -22.27
C SER A 590 3.90 -14.74 -23.63
N ARG A 591 5.21 -14.57 -23.81
CA ARG A 591 5.96 -15.01 -25.00
C ARG A 591 6.59 -16.40 -24.87
N ASP A 592 6.65 -16.94 -23.65
CA ASP A 592 7.21 -18.26 -23.39
C ASP A 592 6.18 -19.36 -23.72
N PRO A 593 6.41 -20.19 -24.76
CA PRO A 593 5.47 -21.23 -25.19
C PRO A 593 5.19 -22.28 -24.11
N GLN A 594 6.09 -22.40 -23.11
CA GLN A 594 5.86 -23.23 -21.93
C GLN A 594 4.60 -22.78 -21.19
N TRP A 595 4.34 -21.47 -21.13
CA TRP A 595 3.21 -20.88 -20.41
C TRP A 595 2.08 -20.48 -21.35
N PHE A 596 2.36 -19.65 -22.36
CA PHE A 596 1.34 -19.12 -23.26
C PHE A 596 1.83 -19.09 -24.71
N THR A 597 0.92 -19.32 -25.64
CA THR A 597 1.23 -19.44 -27.08
C THR A 597 0.46 -18.47 -27.96
N TYR A 598 -0.33 -17.56 -27.37
CA TYR A 598 -1.08 -16.56 -28.14
C TYR A 598 -0.17 -15.71 -29.02
N ILE A 599 0.97 -15.22 -28.48
CA ILE A 599 1.92 -14.39 -29.23
C ILE A 599 2.81 -15.26 -30.12
N SER A 600 3.32 -16.38 -29.62
CA SER A 600 4.34 -17.18 -30.32
C SER A 600 3.77 -18.07 -31.43
N ASN A 601 2.51 -18.52 -31.33
CA ASN A 601 1.93 -19.52 -32.23
C ASN A 601 0.62 -19.09 -32.91
N CYS A 602 -0.20 -18.26 -32.24
CA CYS A 602 -1.52 -17.90 -32.77
C CYS A 602 -1.51 -16.61 -33.60
N ALA A 603 -0.66 -15.65 -33.24
CA ALA A 603 -0.53 -14.40 -33.98
C ALA A 603 0.05 -14.64 -35.38
N VAL A 604 -0.60 -14.14 -36.42
CA VAL A 604 -0.11 -14.27 -37.80
C VAL A 604 0.83 -13.10 -38.11
N GLY A 605 2.12 -13.25 -37.79
CA GLY A 605 3.17 -12.26 -38.00
C GLY A 605 3.68 -11.59 -36.71
N PRO A 606 4.61 -10.63 -36.80
CA PRO A 606 5.29 -10.08 -35.62
C PRO A 606 4.34 -9.26 -34.72
N VAL A 607 4.55 -9.37 -33.41
CA VAL A 607 3.87 -8.58 -32.37
C VAL A 607 4.92 -7.73 -31.65
N LYS A 608 4.73 -6.40 -31.68
CA LYS A 608 5.60 -5.45 -30.98
C LYS A 608 5.17 -5.31 -29.52
N THR A 609 6.12 -5.25 -28.59
CA THR A 609 5.87 -4.79 -27.22
C THR A 609 6.71 -3.54 -26.96
N VAL A 610 6.12 -2.51 -26.38
CA VAL A 610 6.79 -1.31 -25.89
C VAL A 610 6.77 -1.38 -24.36
N LEU A 611 7.94 -1.51 -23.75
CA LEU A 611 8.08 -1.60 -22.30
C LEU A 611 8.07 -0.21 -21.66
N GLY A 612 7.31 -0.05 -20.59
CA GLY A 612 7.21 1.17 -19.79
C GLY A 612 5.77 1.56 -19.48
N ASP A 613 5.60 2.67 -18.74
CA ASP A 613 4.28 3.21 -18.47
C ASP A 613 3.55 3.57 -19.78
N ALA A 614 2.29 3.14 -19.90
CA ALA A 614 1.53 3.28 -21.12
C ALA A 614 1.26 4.75 -21.50
N ARG A 615 1.09 5.66 -20.54
CA ARG A 615 0.89 7.08 -20.85
C ARG A 615 2.14 7.68 -21.44
N LEU A 616 3.28 7.47 -20.78
CA LEU A 616 4.58 8.01 -21.22
C LEU A 616 5.02 7.43 -22.57
N THR A 617 4.68 6.16 -22.83
CA THR A 617 5.03 5.49 -24.10
C THR A 617 4.09 5.86 -25.23
N LEU A 618 2.77 5.96 -24.98
CA LEU A 618 1.81 6.42 -26.00
C LEU A 618 2.03 7.88 -26.39
N GLU A 619 2.51 8.74 -25.49
CA GLU A 619 2.89 10.12 -25.81
C GLU A 619 3.88 10.21 -26.98
N LYS A 620 4.77 9.21 -27.08
CA LYS A 620 5.81 9.09 -28.12
C LYS A 620 5.29 8.51 -29.44
N GLU A 621 4.10 7.92 -29.46
CA GLU A 621 3.49 7.38 -30.68
C GLU A 621 2.89 8.49 -31.56
N PRO A 622 2.90 8.34 -32.90
CA PRO A 622 2.33 9.31 -33.82
C PRO A 622 0.80 9.46 -33.63
N SER A 623 0.29 10.66 -33.94
CA SER A 623 -1.16 10.91 -33.94
C SER A 623 -1.86 10.15 -35.06
N GLY A 624 -3.09 9.69 -34.82
CA GLY A 624 -3.89 9.00 -35.86
C GLY A 624 -3.36 7.63 -36.29
N THR A 625 -2.65 6.92 -35.42
CA THR A 625 -2.02 5.63 -35.71
C THR A 625 -3.00 4.46 -35.62
N TYR A 626 -3.77 4.37 -34.54
CA TYR A 626 -4.53 3.17 -34.17
C TYR A 626 -5.99 3.20 -34.67
N ASP A 627 -6.46 2.07 -35.19
CA ASP A 627 -7.88 1.82 -35.45
C ASP A 627 -8.61 1.40 -34.16
N LEU A 628 -7.91 0.65 -33.30
CA LEU A 628 -8.38 0.23 -31.99
C LEU A 628 -7.25 0.41 -30.97
N LEU A 629 -7.52 1.11 -29.88
CA LEU A 629 -6.67 1.16 -28.70
C LEU A 629 -7.42 0.58 -27.51
N VAL A 630 -7.05 -0.63 -27.08
CA VAL A 630 -7.62 -1.27 -25.88
C VAL A 630 -6.83 -0.85 -24.65
N VAL A 631 -7.50 -0.37 -23.61
CA VAL A 631 -6.90 -0.01 -22.33
C VAL A 631 -7.32 -1.02 -21.26
N ASP A 632 -6.38 -1.90 -20.92
CA ASP A 632 -6.58 -3.08 -20.08
C ASP A 632 -5.37 -3.29 -19.15
N ALA A 633 -5.03 -2.24 -18.40
CA ALA A 633 -3.93 -2.25 -17.44
C ALA A 633 -4.47 -2.29 -16.01
N PHE A 634 -4.03 -3.31 -15.27
CA PHE A 634 -4.51 -3.59 -13.91
C PHE A 634 -3.35 -3.90 -12.97
N SER A 635 -3.46 -3.41 -11.74
CA SER A 635 -2.70 -3.91 -10.60
C SER A 635 -3.65 -4.76 -9.76
N SER A 636 -3.57 -6.09 -9.88
CA SER A 636 -4.60 -7.00 -9.37
C SER A 636 -5.99 -6.65 -9.94
N ASP A 637 -7.00 -6.31 -9.14
CA ASP A 637 -8.33 -5.91 -9.62
C ASP A 637 -8.52 -4.38 -9.81
N ALA A 638 -7.49 -3.55 -9.60
CA ALA A 638 -7.62 -2.09 -9.70
C ALA A 638 -7.06 -1.51 -11.01
N VAL A 639 -7.88 -0.75 -11.73
CA VAL A 639 -7.43 0.12 -12.84
C VAL A 639 -6.75 1.36 -12.24
N PRO A 640 -5.49 1.65 -12.59
CA PRO A 640 -4.82 2.85 -12.10
C PRO A 640 -5.56 4.13 -12.52
N THR A 641 -5.85 5.00 -11.55
CA THR A 641 -6.69 6.20 -11.78
C THR A 641 -6.12 7.15 -12.83
N HIS A 642 -4.79 7.23 -12.93
CA HIS A 642 -4.11 8.08 -13.91
C HIS A 642 -4.36 7.61 -15.35
N LEU A 643 -4.85 6.39 -15.60
CA LEU A 643 -5.21 5.92 -16.94
C LEU A 643 -6.64 6.32 -17.35
N LEU A 644 -7.42 6.90 -16.44
CA LEU A 644 -8.83 7.25 -16.63
C LEU A 644 -9.08 8.76 -16.54
N THR A 645 -8.02 9.56 -16.48
CA THR A 645 -8.13 11.03 -16.41
C THR A 645 -8.46 11.63 -17.77
N GLU A 646 -9.01 12.84 -17.77
CA GLU A 646 -9.22 13.63 -18.98
C GLU A 646 -7.94 13.76 -19.80
N GLU A 647 -6.79 14.00 -19.17
CA GLU A 647 -5.48 14.10 -19.82
C GLU A 647 -5.06 12.77 -20.47
N ALA A 648 -5.28 11.64 -19.80
CA ALA A 648 -5.02 10.32 -20.36
C ALA A 648 -5.91 10.03 -21.58
N LEU A 649 -7.23 10.26 -21.45
CA LEU A 649 -8.18 10.07 -22.55
C LEU A 649 -7.86 10.98 -23.74
N LYS A 650 -7.44 12.22 -23.49
CA LYS A 650 -6.97 13.12 -24.55
C LYS A 650 -5.74 12.57 -25.27
N GLY A 651 -4.79 11.99 -24.53
CA GLY A 651 -3.63 11.30 -25.08
C GLY A 651 -4.02 10.10 -25.96
N TYR A 652 -4.99 9.31 -25.53
CA TYR A 652 -5.52 8.16 -26.28
C TYR A 652 -6.25 8.60 -27.56
N LEU A 653 -7.12 9.62 -27.47
CA LEU A 653 -7.87 10.15 -28.60
C LEU A 653 -6.96 10.77 -29.67
N ARG A 654 -5.81 11.31 -29.28
CA ARG A 654 -4.79 11.81 -30.22
C ARG A 654 -4.19 10.71 -31.08
N VAL A 655 -3.92 9.53 -30.51
CA VAL A 655 -3.22 8.44 -31.21
C VAL A 655 -4.13 7.52 -32.00
N VAL A 656 -5.45 7.57 -31.80
CA VAL A 656 -6.42 6.86 -32.64
C VAL A 656 -6.79 7.68 -33.87
N LYS A 657 -7.18 7.00 -34.95
CA LYS A 657 -7.72 7.63 -36.17
C LYS A 657 -9.05 8.35 -35.90
N PRO A 658 -9.50 9.26 -36.79
CA PRO A 658 -10.79 9.94 -36.63
C PRO A 658 -12.00 9.02 -36.46
N ASP A 659 -11.98 7.85 -37.10
CA ASP A 659 -12.96 6.78 -36.98
C ASP A 659 -12.51 5.65 -36.03
N GLY A 660 -11.32 5.77 -35.44
CA GLY A 660 -10.76 4.81 -34.50
C GLY A 660 -11.48 4.81 -33.16
N VAL A 661 -11.25 3.75 -32.39
CA VAL A 661 -11.92 3.52 -31.10
C VAL A 661 -10.91 3.29 -29.99
N VAL A 662 -11.08 4.00 -28.88
CA VAL A 662 -10.45 3.68 -27.59
C VAL A 662 -11.44 2.82 -26.81
N LEU A 663 -11.04 1.65 -26.36
CA LEU A 663 -11.86 0.76 -25.54
C LEU A 663 -11.26 0.64 -24.14
N LEU A 664 -11.95 1.19 -23.15
CA LEU A 664 -11.54 1.06 -21.75
C LEU A 664 -12.19 -0.18 -21.13
N HIS A 665 -11.38 -1.06 -20.52
CA HIS A 665 -11.86 -2.13 -19.65
C HIS A 665 -12.05 -1.57 -18.23
N LEU A 666 -13.28 -1.60 -17.72
CA LEU A 666 -13.69 -0.91 -16.49
C LEU A 666 -14.20 -1.87 -15.40
N SER A 667 -14.07 -3.18 -15.60
CA SER A 667 -14.46 -4.17 -14.59
C SER A 667 -13.68 -3.97 -13.30
N ASN A 668 -14.38 -3.70 -12.20
CA ASN A 668 -13.75 -3.46 -10.90
C ASN A 668 -14.62 -4.03 -9.77
N ARG A 669 -14.00 -4.69 -8.79
CA ARG A 669 -14.71 -5.33 -7.67
C ARG A 669 -15.00 -4.40 -6.50
N ASN A 670 -14.33 -3.23 -6.44
CA ASN A 670 -14.31 -2.38 -5.24
C ASN A 670 -14.69 -0.91 -5.51
N LEU A 671 -14.63 -0.47 -6.77
CA LEU A 671 -14.77 0.94 -7.17
C LEU A 671 -15.70 1.08 -8.39
N GLU A 672 -16.58 2.07 -8.35
CA GLU A 672 -17.36 2.50 -9.50
C GLU A 672 -16.53 3.53 -10.29
N ILE A 673 -15.87 3.06 -11.36
CA ILE A 673 -14.94 3.87 -12.17
C ILE A 673 -15.52 4.25 -13.54
N THR A 674 -16.73 3.78 -13.85
CA THR A 674 -17.41 4.01 -15.13
C THR A 674 -17.87 5.45 -15.28
N LEU A 675 -18.58 6.01 -14.30
CA LEU A 675 -19.09 7.37 -14.36
C LEU A 675 -17.97 8.43 -14.43
N PRO A 676 -16.85 8.33 -13.68
CA PRO A 676 -15.70 9.21 -13.89
C PRO A 676 -15.11 9.15 -15.30
N ALA A 677 -14.96 7.95 -15.87
CA ALA A 677 -14.42 7.77 -17.22
C ALA A 677 -15.35 8.34 -18.31
N VAL A 678 -16.67 8.14 -18.16
CA VAL A 678 -17.70 8.74 -19.02
C VAL A 678 -17.67 10.27 -18.92
N ALA A 679 -17.59 10.81 -17.71
CA ALA A 679 -17.50 12.25 -17.50
C ALA A 679 -16.25 12.83 -18.17
N ALA A 680 -15.10 12.17 -18.07
CA ALA A 680 -13.85 12.58 -18.72
C ALA A 680 -13.96 12.53 -20.26
N ALA A 681 -14.55 11.47 -20.82
CA ALA A 681 -14.79 11.37 -22.27
C ALA A 681 -15.68 12.51 -22.78
N ARG A 682 -16.77 12.82 -22.06
CA ARG A 682 -17.73 13.87 -22.43
C ARG A 682 -17.15 15.28 -22.24
N ALA A 683 -16.29 15.50 -21.26
CA ALA A 683 -15.57 16.77 -21.09
C ALA A 683 -14.69 17.11 -22.31
N LEU A 684 -14.17 16.08 -22.98
CA LEU A 684 -13.40 16.21 -24.23
C LEU A 684 -14.29 16.31 -25.48
N GLY A 685 -15.62 16.24 -25.35
CA GLY A 685 -16.55 16.20 -26.47
C GLY A 685 -16.50 14.92 -27.30
N ALA A 686 -15.91 13.84 -26.75
CA ALA A 686 -15.81 12.55 -27.44
C ALA A 686 -17.13 11.78 -27.40
N SER A 687 -17.37 10.94 -28.42
CA SER A 687 -18.52 10.04 -28.44
C SER A 687 -18.24 8.83 -27.55
N ASP A 688 -19.21 8.40 -26.73
CA ASP A 688 -19.10 7.24 -25.85
C ASP A 688 -20.20 6.18 -26.06
N GLN A 689 -19.88 4.89 -25.89
CA GLN A 689 -20.81 3.77 -25.81
C GLN A 689 -20.37 2.77 -24.72
N HIS A 690 -21.31 2.32 -23.90
CA HIS A 690 -21.08 1.44 -22.76
C HIS A 690 -21.70 0.07 -22.96
N GLN A 691 -21.03 -0.97 -22.48
CA GLN A 691 -21.55 -2.33 -22.46
C GLN A 691 -21.12 -3.06 -21.19
N VAL A 692 -22.06 -3.80 -20.59
CA VAL A 692 -21.78 -4.80 -19.56
C VAL A 692 -22.13 -6.17 -20.12
N TYR A 693 -21.14 -7.06 -20.17
CA TYR A 693 -21.32 -8.46 -20.47
C TYR A 693 -21.30 -9.27 -19.18
N ILE A 694 -22.31 -10.12 -18.99
CA ILE A 694 -22.36 -11.07 -17.88
C ILE A 694 -22.04 -12.46 -18.43
N LYS A 695 -21.06 -13.12 -17.82
CA LYS A 695 -20.66 -14.49 -18.18
C LYS A 695 -21.89 -15.41 -18.22
N ARG A 696 -22.01 -16.20 -19.29
CA ARG A 696 -23.07 -17.20 -19.42
C ARG A 696 -22.87 -18.35 -18.42
N LYS A 697 -23.96 -18.83 -17.82
CA LYS A 697 -23.91 -19.89 -16.80
C LYS A 697 -23.45 -21.24 -17.36
N ASP A 698 -23.70 -21.49 -18.64
CA ASP A 698 -23.39 -22.72 -19.36
C ASP A 698 -22.00 -22.68 -20.04
N ALA A 699 -21.32 -21.54 -20.08
CA ALA A 699 -19.98 -21.45 -20.65
C ALA A 699 -18.96 -22.31 -19.88
N PRO A 700 -17.93 -22.87 -20.56
CA PRO A 700 -16.77 -23.45 -19.88
C PRO A 700 -16.17 -22.51 -18.85
N GLU A 701 -15.62 -23.07 -17.76
CA GLU A 701 -14.80 -22.28 -16.85
C GLU A 701 -13.60 -21.71 -17.60
N MET A 702 -13.15 -20.53 -17.20
CA MET A 702 -12.10 -19.75 -17.86
C MET A 702 -12.37 -19.31 -19.31
N ALA A 703 -13.36 -19.87 -20.02
CA ALA A 703 -13.64 -19.48 -21.41
C ALA A 703 -14.11 -18.02 -21.53
N GLU A 704 -14.91 -17.54 -20.59
CA GLU A 704 -15.48 -16.19 -20.59
C GLU A 704 -15.48 -15.60 -19.18
N ALA A 705 -15.34 -14.28 -19.08
CA ALA A 705 -15.49 -13.52 -17.84
C ALA A 705 -16.47 -12.36 -18.02
N SER A 706 -17.24 -12.04 -16.98
CA SER A 706 -18.05 -10.82 -16.98
C SER A 706 -17.14 -9.61 -17.17
N THR A 707 -17.55 -8.70 -18.04
CA THR A 707 -16.71 -7.60 -18.51
C THR A 707 -17.55 -6.34 -18.66
N GLU A 708 -17.11 -5.24 -18.07
CA GLU A 708 -17.65 -3.91 -18.29
C GLU A 708 -16.67 -3.08 -19.11
N ALA A 709 -17.16 -2.42 -20.17
CA ALA A 709 -16.32 -1.63 -21.05
C ALA A 709 -16.98 -0.34 -21.54
N LEU A 710 -16.14 0.64 -21.86
CA LEU A 710 -16.52 1.91 -22.46
C LEU A 710 -15.75 2.09 -23.77
N ALA A 711 -16.46 2.14 -24.89
CA ALA A 711 -15.92 2.52 -26.20
C ALA A 711 -16.03 4.04 -26.37
N ILE A 712 -14.93 4.68 -26.78
CA ILE A 712 -14.82 6.12 -26.96
C ILE A 712 -14.22 6.37 -28.35
N SER A 713 -14.74 7.36 -29.07
CA SER A 713 -14.17 7.76 -30.37
C SER A 713 -14.12 9.28 -30.51
N PRO A 714 -13.15 9.84 -31.27
CA PRO A 714 -13.12 11.27 -31.59
C PRO A 714 -14.37 11.75 -32.32
N THR A 715 -15.08 10.86 -33.03
CA THR A 715 -16.26 11.21 -33.83
C THR A 715 -17.43 10.27 -33.56
N GLU A 716 -18.66 10.74 -33.82
CA GLU A 716 -19.84 9.88 -33.76
C GLU A 716 -19.81 8.76 -34.80
N ALA A 717 -19.24 9.05 -35.97
CA ALA A 717 -19.10 8.08 -37.06
C ALA A 717 -18.24 6.88 -36.66
N GLY A 718 -17.19 7.10 -35.86
CA GLY A 718 -16.32 6.05 -35.35
C GLY A 718 -17.02 5.05 -34.40
N LEU A 719 -18.19 5.39 -33.84
CA LEU A 719 -19.01 4.48 -33.03
C LEU A 719 -20.36 4.12 -33.69
N ALA A 720 -20.58 4.41 -34.96
CA ALA A 720 -21.87 4.16 -35.61
C ALA A 720 -22.25 2.67 -35.61
N ASP A 721 -21.30 1.78 -35.88
CA ASP A 721 -21.46 0.32 -35.83
C ASP A 721 -21.62 -0.23 -34.41
N PHE A 722 -21.01 0.41 -33.41
CA PHE A 722 -21.25 0.12 -31.99
C PHE A 722 -22.67 0.54 -31.58
N ARG A 723 -23.12 1.74 -31.93
CA ARG A 723 -24.49 2.24 -31.65
C ARG A 723 -25.57 1.39 -32.33
N ALA A 724 -25.30 0.89 -33.54
CA ALA A 724 -26.22 0.03 -34.26
C ALA A 724 -26.37 -1.36 -33.62
N ASP A 725 -25.45 -1.76 -32.75
CA ASP A 725 -25.54 -2.98 -31.95
C ASP A 725 -26.33 -2.71 -30.68
N GLY A 726 -27.51 -3.33 -30.56
CA GLY A 726 -28.41 -3.16 -29.42
C GLY A 726 -27.83 -3.60 -28.06
N ARG A 727 -26.62 -4.17 -28.02
CA ARG A 727 -25.90 -4.48 -26.76
C ARG A 727 -25.12 -3.28 -26.21
N TRP A 728 -24.77 -2.30 -27.04
CA TRP A 728 -24.05 -1.09 -26.62
C TRP A 728 -25.06 0.03 -26.39
N ARG A 729 -24.86 0.82 -25.33
CA ARG A 729 -25.79 1.87 -24.94
C ARG A 729 -25.07 3.13 -24.50
N THR A 730 -25.72 4.27 -24.70
CA THR A 730 -25.28 5.53 -24.12
C THR A 730 -25.80 5.63 -22.69
N LEU A 731 -24.91 5.86 -21.72
CA LEU A 731 -25.32 6.05 -20.33
C LEU A 731 -26.00 7.42 -20.14
N ALA A 732 -26.87 7.52 -19.14
CA ALA A 732 -27.51 8.77 -18.78
C ALA A 732 -26.47 9.87 -18.42
N PRO A 733 -26.84 11.16 -18.48
CA PRO A 733 -26.02 12.23 -17.92
C PRO A 733 -25.68 11.96 -16.45
N THR A 734 -24.47 12.31 -16.05
CA THR A 734 -23.95 12.11 -14.69
C THR A 734 -23.49 13.43 -14.10
N GLU A 735 -23.69 13.61 -12.79
CA GLU A 735 -23.15 14.76 -12.03
C GLU A 735 -21.73 14.48 -11.48
N VAL A 736 -21.20 13.28 -11.71
CA VAL A 736 -19.85 12.90 -11.30
C VAL A 736 -18.85 13.77 -12.07
N LYS A 737 -17.97 14.46 -11.34
CA LYS A 737 -16.88 15.23 -11.93
C LYS A 737 -15.90 14.31 -12.67
N PRO A 738 -15.40 14.71 -13.85
CA PRO A 738 -14.34 13.97 -14.53
C PRO A 738 -13.11 13.90 -13.63
N TRP A 739 -12.41 12.77 -13.67
CA TRP A 739 -11.07 12.69 -13.09
C TRP A 739 -10.10 13.42 -14.00
N THR A 740 -9.17 14.15 -13.39
CA THR A 740 -8.05 14.84 -14.05
C THR A 740 -6.77 14.47 -13.32
N ASP A 741 -5.62 14.74 -13.93
CA ASP A 741 -4.34 14.56 -13.26
C ASP A 741 -4.22 15.39 -11.98
N ASP A 742 -4.95 16.52 -11.90
CA ASP A 742 -5.00 17.38 -10.71
C ASP A 742 -6.11 16.98 -9.72
N TYR A 743 -7.11 16.17 -10.11
CA TYR A 743 -8.26 15.84 -9.28
C TYR A 743 -8.78 14.40 -9.47
N VAL A 744 -8.84 13.64 -8.37
CA VAL A 744 -9.42 12.30 -8.32
C VAL A 744 -10.26 12.18 -7.04
N ASN A 745 -11.42 11.52 -7.14
CA ASN A 745 -12.29 11.24 -5.99
C ASN A 745 -12.64 9.75 -5.91
N LEU A 746 -11.69 8.99 -5.40
CA LEU A 746 -11.82 7.55 -5.20
C LEU A 746 -12.78 7.21 -4.03
N PHE A 747 -12.86 8.03 -2.97
CA PHE A 747 -13.81 7.79 -1.87
C PHE A 747 -15.26 7.85 -2.39
N GLY A 748 -15.59 8.83 -3.22
CA GLY A 748 -16.89 8.92 -3.87
C GLY A 748 -17.17 7.73 -4.81
N SER A 749 -16.15 7.23 -5.51
CA SER A 749 -16.25 6.01 -6.33
C SER A 749 -16.55 4.76 -5.52
N MET A 750 -15.92 4.60 -4.35
CA MET A 750 -16.20 3.52 -3.41
C MET A 750 -17.62 3.60 -2.84
N VAL A 751 -18.07 4.79 -2.42
CA VAL A 751 -19.43 4.97 -1.88
C VAL A 751 -20.50 4.64 -2.93
N ARG A 752 -20.30 5.04 -4.18
CA ARG A 752 -21.23 4.69 -5.28
C ARG A 752 -21.23 3.20 -5.59
N HIS A 753 -20.11 2.52 -5.45
CA HIS A 753 -20.03 1.07 -5.65
C HIS A 753 -20.83 0.28 -4.60
N MET A 754 -20.96 0.82 -3.39
CA MET A 754 -21.73 0.20 -2.30
C MET A 754 -23.25 0.43 -2.39
N GLN A 755 -23.70 1.32 -3.28
CA GLN A 755 -25.11 1.67 -3.51
C GLN A 755 -25.66 0.86 -4.68
#